data_AF-A0A9X1IIF7-F1
#
_entry.id   AF-A0A9X1IIF7-F1
#
_cell.length_a   1.000
_cell.length_b   1.000
_cell.length_c   1.000
_cell.angle_alpha   90.00
_cell.angle_beta   90.00
_cell.angle_gamma   90.00
#
_symmetry.space_group_name_H-M   'P 1'
#
loop_
_entity.id
_entity.type
_entity.pdbx_description
1 polymer ?
#
loop_
_entity_poly.entity_id
_entity_poly.type
_entity_poly.pdbx_seq_one_letter_code
_entity_poly.pdbx_strand_id
1 'polypeptide(L)'
;MDRRLRSHQAETLAVVRAIACGEARDVHDILAAVTPGGGKSLLPVLAAQALIEAGVCERVCWVVPRDSLRLQAEEAFADPGWRAALGHALSVRAAENAPDLCRGLAGYVTTYQGVAAAPDLHLAEFRRHRYLLVVDEVHHLPAVGANDNGMTAPDDAAGWSTAIEPLLALAAVRLLLSGTLERADGRRILGLPYRRAAGGREEVDLAAPGLAVIGYSRARALSERAVLPVSFGALDGEASWLGPEAETGERPRLGPHRLRAPAPNEATRPALFTALRTGFAEALLRRAFEATRRLRAERRARLTVAPGEPARGLGKLLVVAPDQTQARRYLDTLRRWVPPHQAGTLALAVSEERGAHETLAAFRLTPEPSVLVTVAMAYEGLDAPEVAVVAALTQIRSRPWLEQMVARATRVDPNAGPYEAQRATVFHPDDPLFARFRWRMEREQGTRAAPPKPSRQPRLPIPGWLEDELAEARARSAIVPLESNALALRLSTLRPGPDLAAGLAAARAPDPQGDLLEAPSVAERRLRARLGELVASQAVEDMADGLAHTLMPAGRGDGLYHAYNAALKRATGGKSRATMSLAELEAAVEWLGRNRLRDHLHLLEADHRYGWRIRPRGEWKPPVGRPAAARARAGGASRCSTGTEEAAIITRAHTRLP
;
A
#
# COMPACT_ATOMS: atom_id res chain seq x y z
N MET A 1 -3.84 29.39 -11.66
CA MET A 1 -2.80 29.61 -10.62
C MET A 1 -1.59 28.80 -11.00
N ASP A 2 -0.39 29.36 -10.84
CA ASP A 2 0.86 28.76 -11.31
C ASP A 2 1.49 27.90 -10.20
N ARG A 3 1.34 26.57 -10.29
CA ARG A 3 1.89 25.62 -9.30
C ARG A 3 3.40 25.47 -9.50
N ARG A 4 4.17 26.25 -8.76
CA ARG A 4 5.63 26.28 -8.89
C ARG A 4 6.29 24.96 -8.46
N LEU A 5 7.14 24.41 -9.32
CA LEU A 5 7.93 23.20 -9.06
C LEU A 5 8.98 23.44 -7.95
N ARG A 6 9.18 22.44 -7.09
CA ARG A 6 10.32 22.35 -6.17
C ARG A 6 11.61 22.14 -6.95
N SER A 7 12.76 22.41 -6.33
CA SER A 7 14.04 22.42 -7.07
C SER A 7 14.32 21.09 -7.78
N HIS A 8 14.12 19.96 -7.12
CA HIS A 8 14.38 18.62 -7.66
C HIS A 8 13.36 18.21 -8.73
N GLN A 9 12.14 18.76 -8.69
CA GLN A 9 11.12 18.55 -9.71
C GLN A 9 11.50 19.32 -10.99
N ALA A 10 12.00 20.54 -10.85
CA ALA A 10 12.59 21.30 -11.95
C ALA A 10 13.87 20.65 -12.50
N GLU A 11 14.73 20.12 -11.63
CA GLU A 11 15.95 19.36 -11.96
C GLU A 11 15.62 18.09 -12.75
N THR A 12 14.63 17.30 -12.32
CA THR A 12 14.10 16.17 -13.07
C THR A 12 13.54 16.60 -14.42
N LEU A 13 12.71 17.65 -14.47
CA LEU A 13 12.15 18.13 -15.73
C LEU A 13 13.24 18.62 -16.71
N ALA A 14 14.33 19.21 -16.22
CA ALA A 14 15.46 19.61 -17.03
C ALA A 14 16.21 18.39 -17.62
N VAL A 15 16.55 17.40 -16.79
CA VAL A 15 17.19 16.14 -17.25
C VAL A 15 16.31 15.42 -18.26
N VAL A 16 15.02 15.28 -17.97
CA VAL A 16 14.07 14.62 -18.87
C VAL A 16 13.94 15.38 -20.19
N ARG A 17 13.91 16.71 -20.18
CA ARG A 17 13.89 17.52 -21.40
C ARG A 17 15.17 17.36 -22.23
N ALA A 18 16.33 17.29 -21.59
CA ALA A 18 17.60 17.03 -22.27
C ALA A 18 17.65 15.63 -22.95
N ILE A 19 17.03 14.62 -22.33
CA ILE A 19 16.83 13.31 -22.96
C ILE A 19 15.83 13.44 -24.14
N ALA A 20 14.72 14.15 -23.93
CA ALA A 20 13.65 14.32 -24.90
C ALA A 20 14.08 15.07 -26.19
N CYS A 21 14.92 16.10 -26.10
CA CYS A 21 15.50 16.78 -27.28
C CYS A 21 16.72 16.05 -27.86
N GLY A 22 17.22 14.99 -27.20
CA GLY A 22 18.38 14.23 -27.65
C GLY A 22 19.72 14.96 -27.46
N GLU A 23 19.82 15.84 -26.46
CA GLU A 23 21.08 16.38 -25.92
C GLU A 23 21.77 15.37 -24.99
N ALA A 24 20.99 14.60 -24.22
CA ALA A 24 21.47 13.61 -23.26
C ALA A 24 21.17 12.15 -23.71
N ARG A 25 21.54 11.81 -24.96
CA ARG A 25 21.17 10.52 -25.59
C ARG A 25 21.67 9.28 -24.85
N ASP A 26 22.84 9.38 -24.23
CA ASP A 26 23.46 8.28 -23.49
C ASP A 26 22.87 8.09 -22.08
N VAL A 27 22.00 9.01 -21.63
CA VAL A 27 21.35 8.96 -20.31
C VAL A 27 20.04 8.20 -20.41
N HIS A 28 20.04 6.97 -19.89
CA HIS A 28 18.86 6.11 -19.83
C HIS A 28 18.38 5.86 -18.39
N ASP A 29 19.22 6.11 -17.39
CA ASP A 29 18.89 5.94 -15.97
C ASP A 29 18.79 7.30 -15.26
N ILE A 30 17.72 7.49 -14.49
CA ILE A 30 17.51 8.66 -13.63
C ILE A 30 17.28 8.15 -12.21
N LEU A 31 18.28 8.32 -11.33
CA LEU A 31 18.15 8.03 -9.90
C LEU A 31 17.67 9.27 -9.14
N ALA A 32 16.42 9.26 -8.69
CA ALA A 32 15.87 10.30 -7.82
C ALA A 32 16.03 9.92 -6.34
N ALA A 33 17.15 10.35 -5.76
CA ALA A 33 17.45 10.21 -4.33
C ALA A 33 16.78 11.36 -3.55
N VAL A 34 15.49 11.18 -3.23
CA VAL A 34 14.60 12.23 -2.72
C VAL A 34 14.04 11.84 -1.36
N THR A 35 14.33 12.66 -0.34
CA THR A 35 13.91 12.43 1.05
C THR A 35 12.41 12.08 1.16
N PRO A 36 12.01 11.13 2.03
CA PRO A 36 10.61 10.82 2.27
C PRO A 36 9.78 12.07 2.59
N GLY A 37 8.61 12.20 1.95
CA GLY A 37 7.78 13.41 1.98
C GLY A 37 8.19 14.53 1.02
N GLY A 38 9.34 14.41 0.34
CA GLY A 38 9.90 15.45 -0.53
C GLY A 38 9.09 15.80 -1.78
N GLY A 39 8.14 14.96 -2.19
CA GLY A 39 7.29 15.17 -3.38
C GLY A 39 7.58 14.27 -4.58
N LYS A 40 8.09 13.05 -4.34
CA LYS A 40 8.46 12.05 -5.36
C LYS A 40 7.35 11.73 -6.37
N SER A 41 6.09 11.73 -5.94
CA SER A 41 4.94 11.32 -6.76
C SER A 41 4.70 12.17 -8.02
N LEU A 42 5.28 13.38 -8.11
CA LEU A 42 5.19 14.21 -9.30
C LEU A 42 6.26 13.88 -10.36
N LEU A 43 7.39 13.27 -9.96
CA LEU A 43 8.49 12.99 -10.89
C LEU A 43 8.09 12.02 -12.03
N PRO A 44 7.28 10.97 -11.79
CA PRO A 44 6.73 10.12 -12.85
C PRO A 44 5.85 10.88 -13.85
N VAL A 45 5.08 11.86 -13.38
CA VAL A 45 4.18 12.67 -14.22
C VAL A 45 5.01 13.60 -15.14
N LEU A 46 6.00 14.29 -14.57
CA LEU A 46 6.95 15.13 -15.31
C LEU A 46 7.74 14.32 -16.35
N ALA A 47 8.21 13.13 -15.95
CA ALA A 47 8.95 12.23 -16.83
C ALA A 47 8.07 11.72 -17.98
N ALA A 48 6.85 11.23 -17.67
CA ALA A 48 5.94 10.72 -18.68
C ALA A 48 5.47 11.80 -19.66
N GLN A 49 5.14 13.01 -19.18
CA GLN A 49 4.73 14.13 -20.03
C GLN A 49 5.78 14.41 -21.11
N ALA A 50 7.01 14.75 -20.71
CA ALA A 50 8.03 15.18 -21.66
C ALA A 50 8.57 14.04 -22.55
N LEU A 51 8.67 12.79 -22.06
CA LEU A 51 9.18 11.67 -22.87
C LEU A 51 8.15 11.10 -23.85
N ILE A 52 6.87 11.14 -23.52
CA ILE A 52 5.79 10.68 -24.43
C ILE A 52 5.51 11.75 -25.48
N GLU A 53 5.48 13.03 -25.11
CA GLU A 53 5.31 14.14 -26.06
C GLU A 53 6.44 14.20 -27.11
N ALA A 54 7.68 13.94 -26.71
CA ALA A 54 8.82 13.83 -27.63
C ALA A 54 8.93 12.47 -28.35
N GLY A 55 8.02 11.53 -28.09
CA GLY A 55 8.03 10.20 -28.70
C GLY A 55 9.24 9.32 -28.34
N VAL A 56 9.97 9.63 -27.26
CA VAL A 56 11.05 8.78 -26.72
C VAL A 56 10.47 7.54 -26.05
N CYS A 57 9.36 7.71 -25.34
CA CYS A 57 8.53 6.63 -24.80
C CYS A 57 7.13 6.67 -25.44
N GLU A 58 6.47 5.53 -25.49
CA GLU A 58 5.06 5.40 -25.92
C GLU A 58 4.12 5.23 -24.74
N ARG A 59 4.60 4.63 -23.65
CA ARG A 59 3.81 4.29 -22.46
C ARG A 59 4.63 4.43 -21.18
N VAL A 60 3.95 4.54 -20.04
CA VAL A 60 4.56 4.51 -18.70
C VAL A 60 4.14 3.27 -17.90
N CYS A 61 5.09 2.67 -17.21
CA CYS A 61 4.85 1.60 -16.22
C CYS A 61 5.40 2.09 -14.88
N TRP A 62 4.54 2.23 -13.87
CA TRP A 62 4.95 2.64 -12.53
C TRP A 62 4.79 1.46 -11.57
N VAL A 63 5.92 0.93 -11.11
CA VAL A 63 5.99 -0.15 -10.14
C VAL A 63 6.16 0.44 -8.74
N VAL A 64 5.25 0.12 -7.84
CA VAL A 64 5.23 0.59 -6.44
C VAL A 64 5.34 -0.57 -5.44
N PRO A 65 5.81 -0.37 -4.19
CA PRO A 65 5.98 -1.47 -3.25
C PRO A 65 4.67 -2.05 -2.71
N ARG A 66 3.56 -1.30 -2.70
CA ARG A 66 2.28 -1.73 -2.09
C ARG A 66 1.04 -1.25 -2.85
N ASP A 67 -0.05 -1.98 -2.65
CA ASP A 67 -1.34 -1.73 -3.32
C ASP A 67 -1.92 -0.34 -3.03
N SER A 68 -1.82 0.14 -1.79
CA SER A 68 -2.27 1.47 -1.36
C SER A 68 -1.60 2.63 -2.09
N LEU A 69 -0.42 2.40 -2.70
CA LEU A 69 0.28 3.39 -3.51
C LEU A 69 -0.17 3.37 -4.98
N ARG A 70 -0.80 2.29 -5.48
CA ARG A 70 -1.31 2.23 -6.87
C ARG A 70 -2.37 3.30 -7.10
N LEU A 71 -3.27 3.48 -6.13
CA LEU A 71 -4.29 4.53 -6.17
C LEU A 71 -3.68 5.94 -6.11
N GLN A 72 -2.65 6.16 -5.28
CA GLN A 72 -2.00 7.48 -5.16
C GLN A 72 -1.20 7.87 -6.42
N ALA A 73 -0.56 6.89 -7.06
CA ALA A 73 0.09 7.07 -8.35
C ALA A 73 -0.92 7.41 -9.46
N GLU A 74 -2.10 6.78 -9.42
CA GLU A 74 -3.21 7.06 -10.34
C GLU A 74 -3.82 8.46 -10.10
N GLU A 75 -4.06 8.82 -8.84
CA GLU A 75 -4.47 10.17 -8.39
C GLU A 75 -3.47 11.25 -8.86
N ALA A 76 -2.16 10.98 -8.82
CA ALA A 76 -1.13 11.93 -9.24
C ALA A 76 -1.18 12.28 -10.74
N PHE A 77 -1.54 11.34 -11.62
CA PHE A 77 -1.78 11.61 -13.04
C PHE A 77 -3.17 12.25 -13.29
N ALA A 78 -4.10 12.11 -12.35
CA ALA A 78 -5.46 12.64 -12.44
C ALA A 78 -5.60 14.09 -11.95
N ASP A 79 -4.67 14.59 -11.13
CA ASP A 79 -4.71 15.94 -10.52
C ASP A 79 -4.94 17.06 -11.56
N PRO A 80 -6.08 17.77 -11.53
CA PRO A 80 -6.40 18.82 -12.49
C PRO A 80 -5.45 20.03 -12.44
N GLY A 81 -4.89 20.34 -11.27
CA GLY A 81 -3.93 21.43 -11.09
C GLY A 81 -2.58 21.11 -11.73
N TRP A 82 -2.11 19.87 -11.64
CA TRP A 82 -0.91 19.44 -12.35
C TRP A 82 -1.14 19.28 -13.86
N ARG A 83 -2.30 18.75 -14.28
CA ARG A 83 -2.70 18.73 -15.70
C ARG A 83 -2.71 20.13 -16.32
N ALA A 84 -3.27 21.12 -15.63
CA ALA A 84 -3.29 22.51 -16.09
C ALA A 84 -1.88 23.16 -16.06
N ALA A 85 -1.09 22.94 -15.01
CA ALA A 85 0.24 23.53 -14.87
C ALA A 85 1.29 22.93 -15.84
N LEU A 86 1.10 21.68 -16.25
CA LEU A 86 2.03 20.94 -17.12
C LEU A 86 1.51 20.74 -18.55
N GLY A 87 0.24 21.07 -18.82
CA GLY A 87 -0.39 20.92 -20.14
C GLY A 87 -0.66 19.47 -20.58
N HIS A 88 -0.66 18.48 -19.67
CA HIS A 88 -0.82 17.07 -20.04
C HIS A 88 -2.26 16.54 -19.92
N ALA A 89 -2.62 15.64 -20.83
CA ALA A 89 -3.85 14.82 -20.75
C ALA A 89 -3.59 13.37 -20.30
N LEU A 90 -2.33 13.02 -19.98
CA LEU A 90 -1.93 11.66 -19.60
C LEU A 90 -2.75 11.12 -18.43
N SER A 91 -3.12 9.84 -18.53
CA SER A 91 -3.81 9.06 -17.51
C SER A 91 -3.21 7.66 -17.45
N VAL A 92 -3.15 7.08 -16.26
CA VAL A 92 -2.71 5.70 -16.01
C VAL A 92 -3.81 4.97 -15.22
N ARG A 93 -3.65 3.66 -15.01
CA ARG A 93 -4.56 2.85 -14.16
C ARG A 93 -3.81 1.93 -13.22
N ALA A 94 -4.40 1.64 -12.07
CA ALA A 94 -4.08 0.42 -11.32
C ALA A 94 -4.38 -0.83 -12.19
N ALA A 95 -3.36 -1.64 -12.53
CA ALA A 95 -3.49 -2.85 -13.36
C ALA A 95 -3.65 -4.14 -12.54
N GLU A 96 -4.69 -4.92 -12.81
CA GLU A 96 -5.03 -6.17 -12.10
C GLU A 96 -4.51 -7.43 -12.84
N ASN A 97 -3.36 -7.32 -13.51
CA ASN A 97 -2.75 -8.38 -14.36
C ASN A 97 -3.70 -9.01 -15.40
N ALA A 98 -4.68 -8.24 -15.88
CA ALA A 98 -5.51 -8.61 -17.03
C ALA A 98 -4.69 -8.53 -18.34
N PRO A 99 -5.07 -9.27 -19.41
CA PRO A 99 -4.30 -9.35 -20.66
C PRO A 99 -3.99 -8.01 -21.36
N ASP A 100 -4.76 -6.97 -21.08
CA ASP A 100 -4.44 -5.59 -21.43
C ASP A 100 -4.22 -4.80 -20.13
N LEU A 101 -2.96 -4.48 -19.86
CA LEU A 101 -2.51 -3.77 -18.66
C LEU A 101 -2.87 -2.28 -18.69
N CYS A 102 -2.92 -1.66 -19.89
CA CYS A 102 -3.16 -0.22 -20.06
C CYS A 102 -4.64 0.12 -20.28
N ARG A 103 -5.39 -0.77 -20.95
CA ARG A 103 -6.79 -0.56 -21.39
C ARG A 103 -7.02 0.73 -22.17
N GLY A 104 -6.09 1.04 -23.08
CA GLY A 104 -6.11 2.23 -23.92
C GLY A 104 -5.63 3.52 -23.24
N LEU A 105 -5.21 3.47 -21.97
CA LEU A 105 -4.56 4.61 -21.29
C LEU A 105 -3.07 4.69 -21.64
N ALA A 106 -2.42 5.80 -21.25
CA ALA A 106 -1.00 6.06 -21.53
C ALA A 106 -0.04 5.16 -20.72
N GLY A 107 -0.55 4.32 -19.82
CA GLY A 107 0.27 3.48 -18.97
C GLY A 107 -0.50 2.84 -17.82
N TYR A 108 0.25 2.16 -16.95
CA TYR A 108 -0.30 1.44 -15.81
C TYR A 108 0.57 1.50 -14.56
N VAL A 109 -0.05 1.24 -13.42
CA VAL A 109 0.57 1.15 -12.11
C VAL A 109 0.34 -0.25 -11.53
N THR A 110 1.43 -0.91 -11.14
CA THR A 110 1.43 -2.27 -10.59
C THR A 110 2.29 -2.35 -9.33
N THR A 111 2.19 -3.43 -8.56
CA THR A 111 3.10 -3.67 -7.43
C THR A 111 4.27 -4.57 -7.84
N TYR A 112 5.34 -4.60 -7.03
CA TYR A 112 6.40 -5.62 -7.16
C TYR A 112 5.85 -7.05 -7.20
N GLN A 113 4.90 -7.37 -6.31
CA GLN A 113 4.21 -8.65 -6.29
C GLN A 113 3.32 -8.85 -7.53
N GLY A 114 2.73 -7.78 -8.07
CA GLY A 114 1.99 -7.81 -9.34
C GLY A 114 2.89 -8.24 -10.50
N VAL A 115 4.08 -7.64 -10.63
CA VAL A 115 5.05 -8.03 -11.67
C VAL A 115 5.48 -9.49 -11.48
N ALA A 116 5.85 -9.89 -10.26
CA ALA A 116 6.29 -11.25 -9.96
C ALA A 116 5.20 -12.32 -10.13
N ALA A 117 3.91 -11.96 -10.02
CA ALA A 117 2.78 -12.86 -10.23
C ALA A 117 2.45 -13.10 -11.71
N ALA A 118 2.91 -12.24 -12.63
CA ALA A 118 2.67 -12.38 -14.07
C ALA A 118 3.84 -11.81 -14.93
N PRO A 119 5.10 -12.27 -14.73
CA PRO A 119 6.27 -11.65 -15.35
C PRO A 119 6.20 -11.66 -16.88
N ASP A 120 5.76 -12.76 -17.48
CA ASP A 120 5.62 -12.88 -18.94
C ASP A 120 4.64 -11.88 -19.55
N LEU A 121 3.58 -11.49 -18.81
CA LEU A 121 2.61 -10.50 -19.26
C LEU A 121 3.24 -9.11 -19.35
N HIS A 122 3.97 -8.71 -18.30
CA HIS A 122 4.71 -7.44 -18.29
C HIS A 122 5.83 -7.44 -19.34
N LEU A 123 6.54 -8.55 -19.49
CA LEU A 123 7.63 -8.71 -20.46
C LEU A 123 7.13 -8.67 -21.91
N ALA A 124 6.00 -9.32 -22.21
CA ALA A 124 5.36 -9.24 -23.53
C ALA A 124 4.90 -7.82 -23.86
N GLU A 125 4.43 -7.07 -22.86
CA GLU A 125 4.01 -5.68 -23.01
C GLU A 125 5.21 -4.74 -23.24
N PHE A 126 6.32 -4.93 -22.51
CA PHE A 126 7.57 -4.18 -22.70
C PHE A 126 8.27 -4.47 -24.04
N ARG A 127 8.01 -5.62 -24.66
CA ARG A 127 8.47 -5.95 -26.01
C ARG A 127 7.63 -5.30 -27.13
N ARG A 128 6.42 -4.81 -26.82
CA ARG A 128 5.49 -4.20 -27.80
C ARG A 128 5.64 -2.69 -27.92
N HIS A 129 6.03 -2.02 -26.83
CA HIS A 129 6.06 -0.57 -26.73
C HIS A 129 7.31 -0.10 -25.98
N ARG A 130 7.81 1.08 -26.34
CA ARG A 130 8.93 1.71 -25.61
C ARG A 130 8.43 2.31 -24.31
N TYR A 131 8.76 1.70 -23.18
CA TYR A 131 8.29 2.12 -21.87
C TYR A 131 9.25 3.09 -21.16
N LEU A 132 8.68 4.12 -20.53
CA LEU A 132 9.24 4.71 -19.32
C LEU A 132 8.93 3.75 -18.16
N LEU A 133 9.95 3.18 -17.54
CA LEU A 133 9.81 2.37 -16.34
C LEU A 133 10.15 3.20 -15.11
N VAL A 134 9.16 3.39 -14.25
CA VAL A 134 9.29 4.04 -12.95
C VAL A 134 9.30 2.96 -11.87
N VAL A 135 10.33 2.96 -11.02
CA VAL A 135 10.46 2.02 -9.90
C VAL A 135 10.52 2.81 -8.60
N ASP A 136 9.44 2.81 -7.81
CA ASP A 136 9.38 3.56 -6.55
C ASP A 136 9.86 2.75 -5.35
N GLU A 137 10.62 3.41 -4.48
CA GLU A 137 11.40 2.80 -3.39
C GLU A 137 12.25 1.60 -3.86
N VAL A 138 12.99 1.78 -4.97
CA VAL A 138 13.85 0.76 -5.61
C VAL A 138 14.79 0.04 -4.65
N HIS A 139 15.14 0.66 -3.52
CA HIS A 139 15.92 0.03 -2.46
C HIS A 139 15.29 -1.25 -1.87
N HIS A 140 14.02 -1.54 -2.12
CA HIS A 140 13.40 -2.83 -1.80
C HIS A 140 13.86 -3.99 -2.68
N LEU A 141 14.42 -3.74 -3.86
CA LEU A 141 14.90 -4.77 -4.79
C LEU A 141 16.41 -5.07 -4.58
N PRO A 142 16.82 -6.26 -4.11
CA PRO A 142 18.22 -6.66 -4.09
C PRO A 142 18.74 -6.91 -5.51
N ALA A 143 20.02 -6.64 -5.77
CA ALA A 143 20.64 -7.04 -7.03
C ALA A 143 20.64 -8.57 -7.19
N VAL A 144 20.30 -9.05 -8.39
CA VAL A 144 20.30 -10.48 -8.72
C VAL A 144 21.73 -11.03 -8.66
N GLY A 145 21.91 -12.25 -8.14
CA GLY A 145 23.21 -12.91 -8.02
C GLY A 145 24.18 -12.35 -6.97
N ALA A 146 23.75 -11.39 -6.14
CA ALA A 146 24.61 -10.78 -5.11
C ALA A 146 24.72 -11.62 -3.83
N ASN A 147 25.56 -12.66 -3.90
CA ASN A 147 26.04 -13.53 -2.80
C ASN A 147 24.95 -14.13 -1.88
N ASP A 148 24.55 -15.36 -2.18
CA ASP A 148 23.91 -16.25 -1.21
C ASP A 148 24.90 -16.59 -0.08
N ASN A 149 24.88 -15.81 1.00
CA ASN A 149 25.59 -16.11 2.25
C ASN A 149 24.91 -17.25 3.05
N GLY A 150 24.44 -18.31 2.38
CA GLY A 150 23.85 -19.50 3.00
C GLY A 150 22.46 -19.34 3.64
N MET A 151 21.93 -18.13 3.81
CA MET A 151 20.59 -17.91 4.39
C MET A 151 19.46 -18.19 3.38
N THR A 152 19.06 -19.45 3.29
CA THR A 152 17.90 -19.92 2.51
C THR A 152 16.55 -19.59 3.17
N ALA A 153 16.23 -18.30 3.24
CA ALA A 153 14.83 -17.86 3.31
C ALA A 153 14.31 -17.60 1.88
N PRO A 154 13.06 -17.94 1.55
CA PRO A 154 12.43 -17.47 0.31
C PRO A 154 12.28 -15.95 0.40
N ASP A 155 13.25 -15.23 -0.14
CA ASP A 155 13.28 -13.77 -0.16
C ASP A 155 12.38 -13.28 -1.29
N ASP A 156 11.12 -12.95 -0.96
CA ASP A 156 10.15 -12.37 -1.91
C ASP A 156 10.76 -11.23 -2.73
N ALA A 157 11.66 -10.44 -2.12
CA ALA A 157 12.36 -9.34 -2.78
C ALA A 157 13.33 -9.81 -3.89
N ALA A 158 13.99 -10.96 -3.71
CA ALA A 158 14.78 -11.58 -4.78
C ALA A 158 13.88 -12.06 -5.93
N GLY A 159 12.73 -12.67 -5.61
CA GLY A 159 11.70 -13.02 -6.60
C GLY A 159 11.19 -11.81 -7.39
N TRP A 160 10.93 -10.69 -6.72
CA TRP A 160 10.56 -9.43 -7.38
C TRP A 160 11.69 -8.90 -8.27
N SER A 161 12.93 -9.01 -7.84
CA SER A 161 14.09 -8.52 -8.60
C SER A 161 14.30 -9.28 -9.89
N THR A 162 14.23 -10.62 -9.85
CA THR A 162 14.27 -11.49 -11.04
C THR A 162 13.13 -11.16 -12.03
N ALA A 163 11.95 -10.75 -11.54
CA ALA A 163 10.82 -10.38 -12.39
C ALA A 163 10.97 -8.99 -13.04
N ILE A 164 11.73 -8.07 -12.42
CA ILE A 164 11.85 -6.66 -12.82
C ILE A 164 13.12 -6.40 -13.63
N GLU A 165 14.19 -7.17 -13.44
CA GLU A 165 15.44 -7.07 -14.20
C GLU A 165 15.22 -7.11 -15.74
N PRO A 166 14.40 -8.01 -16.32
CA PRO A 166 14.09 -7.98 -17.75
C PRO A 166 13.36 -6.71 -18.21
N LEU A 167 12.56 -6.09 -17.33
CA LEU A 167 11.85 -4.85 -17.63
C LEU A 167 12.79 -3.64 -17.60
N LEU A 168 13.77 -3.63 -16.68
CA LEU A 168 14.84 -2.64 -16.65
C LEU A 168 15.67 -2.70 -17.94
N ALA A 169 16.02 -3.91 -18.41
CA ALA A 169 16.80 -4.09 -19.64
C ALA A 169 16.07 -3.64 -20.92
N LEU A 170 14.72 -3.67 -20.93
CA LEU A 170 13.89 -3.27 -22.09
C LEU A 170 13.36 -1.83 -22.02
N ALA A 171 13.41 -1.18 -20.85
CA ALA A 171 12.91 0.18 -20.67
C ALA A 171 13.76 1.20 -21.45
N ALA A 172 13.09 2.05 -22.23
CA ALA A 172 13.73 3.12 -23.00
C ALA A 172 14.34 4.20 -22.09
N VAL A 173 13.64 4.51 -20.98
CA VAL A 173 14.13 5.36 -19.88
C VAL A 173 13.68 4.75 -18.56
N ARG A 174 14.55 4.81 -17.55
CA ARG A 174 14.36 4.25 -16.21
C ARG A 174 14.40 5.36 -15.17
N LEU A 175 13.31 5.54 -14.42
CA LEU A 175 13.21 6.49 -13.32
C LEU A 175 13.17 5.71 -11.99
N LEU A 176 14.31 5.63 -11.33
CA LEU A 176 14.51 4.89 -10.09
C LEU A 176 14.35 5.84 -8.90
N LEU A 177 13.25 5.75 -8.17
CA LEU A 177 12.96 6.63 -7.03
C LEU A 177 13.37 5.95 -5.73
N SER A 178 14.02 6.68 -4.81
CA SER A 178 14.27 6.16 -3.46
C SER A 178 14.39 7.25 -2.41
N GLY A 179 13.90 6.96 -1.21
CA GLY A 179 14.20 7.76 0.00
C GLY A 179 15.61 7.54 0.55
N THR A 180 16.26 6.44 0.20
CA THR A 180 17.53 5.97 0.77
C THR A 180 18.33 5.13 -0.23
N LEU A 181 19.65 5.26 -0.21
CA LEU A 181 20.57 4.44 -1.02
C LEU A 181 21.23 3.31 -0.20
N GLU A 182 20.76 3.08 1.03
CA GLU A 182 21.18 1.99 1.92
C GLU A 182 20.03 0.97 2.07
N ARG A 183 20.29 -0.32 1.80
CA ARG A 183 19.40 -1.43 2.19
C ARG A 183 19.58 -1.82 3.65
N ALA A 184 18.54 -2.41 4.25
CA ALA A 184 18.59 -2.89 5.64
C ALA A 184 19.49 -4.14 5.83
N ASP A 185 19.62 -4.97 4.79
CA ASP A 185 20.46 -6.16 4.73
C ASP A 185 21.89 -5.89 4.22
N GLY A 186 22.17 -4.67 3.74
CA GLY A 186 23.45 -4.30 3.18
C GLY A 186 23.75 -4.86 1.78
N ARG A 187 22.82 -5.58 1.13
CA ARG A 187 22.97 -6.02 -0.27
C ARG A 187 22.96 -4.81 -1.22
N ARG A 188 23.43 -5.04 -2.45
CA ARG A 188 23.31 -4.05 -3.54
C ARG A 188 21.83 -3.88 -3.95
N ILE A 189 21.49 -2.70 -4.44
CA ILE A 189 20.16 -2.37 -4.98
C ILE A 189 20.12 -2.72 -6.48
N LEU A 190 19.04 -3.32 -6.95
CA LEU A 190 18.84 -3.67 -8.37
C LEU A 190 18.90 -2.42 -9.27
N GLY A 191 19.55 -2.56 -10.42
CA GLY A 191 19.65 -1.50 -11.43
C GLY A 191 20.57 -0.32 -11.07
N LEU A 192 21.18 -0.30 -9.88
CA LEU A 192 22.14 0.74 -9.50
C LEU A 192 23.60 0.27 -9.72
N PRO A 193 24.47 1.13 -10.28
CA PRO A 193 25.90 0.85 -10.39
C PRO A 193 26.57 0.96 -9.01
N TYR A 194 27.59 0.15 -8.77
CA TYR A 194 28.36 0.14 -7.52
C TYR A 194 29.86 0.21 -7.78
N ARG A 195 30.56 0.98 -6.95
CA ARG A 195 32.02 1.06 -6.91
C ARG A 195 32.57 0.64 -5.55
N ARG A 196 33.84 0.24 -5.52
CA ARG A 196 34.56 -0.09 -4.27
C ARG A 196 35.21 1.16 -3.69
N ALA A 197 34.75 1.57 -2.52
CA ALA A 197 35.29 2.69 -1.75
C ALA A 197 36.53 2.29 -0.92
N ALA A 198 37.27 3.30 -0.47
CA ALA A 198 38.43 3.10 0.41
C ALA A 198 38.03 2.35 1.70
N GLY A 199 38.63 1.17 1.89
CA GLY A 199 38.29 0.24 2.99
C GLY A 199 37.38 -0.92 2.58
N GLY A 200 37.24 -1.21 1.28
CA GLY A 200 36.60 -2.44 0.77
C GLY A 200 35.07 -2.46 0.83
N ARG A 201 34.45 -1.34 1.21
CA ARG A 201 32.99 -1.17 1.18
C ARG A 201 32.52 -0.85 -0.23
N GLU A 202 31.37 -1.40 -0.61
CA GLU A 202 30.73 -1.08 -1.88
C GLU A 202 29.69 0.03 -1.64
N GLU A 203 29.68 1.03 -2.52
CA GLU A 203 28.77 2.17 -2.49
C GLU A 203 28.22 2.42 -3.90
N VAL A 204 27.02 3.03 -3.99
CA VAL A 204 26.41 3.38 -5.28
C VAL A 204 27.32 4.37 -6.01
N ASP A 205 27.64 4.08 -7.26
CA ASP A 205 28.46 4.98 -8.09
C ASP A 205 27.58 6.05 -8.74
N LEU A 206 27.42 7.16 -8.02
CA LEU A 206 26.63 8.32 -8.46
C LEU A 206 27.26 9.07 -9.65
N ALA A 207 28.45 8.67 -10.12
CA ALA A 207 29.14 9.25 -11.28
C ALA A 207 29.22 8.28 -12.47
N ALA A 208 28.48 7.16 -12.43
CA ALA A 208 28.49 6.18 -13.51
C ALA A 208 27.98 6.76 -14.85
N PRO A 209 28.59 6.41 -15.99
CA PRO A 209 28.09 6.81 -17.31
C PRO A 209 26.64 6.38 -17.53
N GLY A 210 25.85 7.25 -18.18
CA GLY A 210 24.44 7.02 -18.50
C GLY A 210 23.46 7.16 -17.32
N LEU A 211 23.95 7.47 -16.11
CA LEU A 211 23.14 7.74 -14.92
C LEU A 211 23.07 9.24 -14.62
N ALA A 212 21.87 9.80 -14.65
CA ALA A 212 21.57 11.10 -14.04
C ALA A 212 21.11 10.93 -12.59
N VAL A 213 21.64 11.74 -11.67
CA VAL A 213 21.27 11.69 -10.24
C VAL A 213 20.58 12.98 -9.82
N ILE A 214 19.34 12.86 -9.36
CA ILE A 214 18.55 13.97 -8.81
C ILE A 214 18.58 13.90 -7.28
N GLY A 215 19.24 14.86 -6.64
CA GLY A 215 19.47 14.86 -5.20
C GLY A 215 18.55 15.82 -4.43
N TYR A 216 17.65 15.30 -3.59
CA TYR A 216 16.81 16.11 -2.70
C TYR A 216 16.95 15.67 -1.23
N SER A 217 17.97 16.24 -0.57
CA SER A 217 18.26 15.98 0.83
C SER A 217 17.19 16.57 1.77
N ARG A 218 17.12 16.03 3.00
CA ARG A 218 16.25 16.58 4.05
C ARG A 218 16.55 18.05 4.37
N ALA A 219 17.82 18.47 4.30
CA ALA A 219 18.21 19.87 4.48
C ALA A 219 17.59 20.78 3.40
N ARG A 220 17.70 20.40 2.12
CA ARG A 220 17.12 21.12 0.96
C ARG A 220 15.59 21.18 1.06
N ALA A 221 14.97 20.07 1.47
CA ALA A 221 13.53 20.00 1.71
C ALA A 221 13.04 20.88 2.88
N LEU A 222 13.89 21.14 3.89
CA LEU A 222 13.57 22.05 4.99
C LEU A 222 13.74 23.51 4.59
N SER A 223 14.80 23.87 3.86
CA SER A 223 14.98 25.24 3.33
C SER A 223 13.86 25.62 2.35
N GLU A 224 13.40 24.68 1.52
CA GLU A 224 12.26 24.87 0.62
C GLU A 224 10.89 24.70 1.31
N ARG A 225 10.86 24.50 2.63
CA ARG A 225 9.63 24.29 3.43
C ARG A 225 8.74 23.13 2.95
N ALA A 226 9.30 22.19 2.17
CA ALA A 226 8.61 21.03 1.63
C ALA A 226 8.29 19.97 2.69
N VAL A 227 9.05 19.93 3.79
CA VAL A 227 8.82 19.07 4.96
C VAL A 227 8.95 19.86 6.25
N LEU A 228 8.32 19.38 7.33
CA LEU A 228 8.43 19.95 8.68
C LEU A 228 9.69 19.48 9.42
N PRO A 229 10.24 20.32 10.33
CA PRO A 229 11.28 19.90 11.28
C PRO A 229 10.73 18.90 12.32
N VAL A 230 11.60 18.00 12.79
CA VAL A 230 11.29 16.98 13.79
C VAL A 230 11.96 17.31 15.13
N SER A 231 11.15 17.30 16.19
CA SER A 231 11.59 17.26 17.59
C SER A 231 11.49 15.83 18.13
N PHE A 232 12.48 15.38 18.88
CA PHE A 232 12.50 14.02 19.46
C PHE A 232 12.34 14.04 20.98
N GLY A 233 11.44 13.20 21.49
CA GLY A 233 11.28 12.89 22.90
C GLY A 233 11.80 11.49 23.20
N ALA A 234 13.08 11.40 23.57
CA ALA A 234 13.71 10.13 23.91
C ALA A 234 13.37 9.76 25.37
N LEU A 235 12.57 8.71 25.58
CA LEU A 235 12.25 8.21 26.92
C LEU A 235 13.22 7.08 27.30
N ASP A 236 13.89 7.26 28.42
CA ASP A 236 14.80 6.29 29.03
C ASP A 236 14.09 5.56 30.18
N GLY A 237 14.54 4.34 30.49
CA GLY A 237 13.91 3.42 31.41
C GLY A 237 14.75 2.18 31.63
N GLU A 238 14.35 1.35 32.59
CA GLU A 238 14.95 0.05 32.87
C GLU A 238 13.92 -1.06 32.66
N ALA A 239 14.40 -2.24 32.27
CA ALA A 239 13.57 -3.42 32.02
C ALA A 239 14.16 -4.68 32.67
N SER A 240 13.29 -5.56 33.15
CA SER A 240 13.62 -6.89 33.67
C SER A 240 12.75 -7.97 33.03
N TRP A 241 13.33 -9.13 32.78
CA TRP A 241 12.67 -10.28 32.15
C TRP A 241 13.18 -11.59 32.73
N LEU A 242 12.45 -12.68 32.51
CA LEU A 242 12.96 -14.04 32.74
C LEU A 242 13.71 -14.51 31.50
N GLY A 243 14.88 -15.09 31.72
CA GLY A 243 15.70 -15.74 30.70
C GLY A 243 15.09 -17.06 30.19
N PRO A 244 15.88 -17.83 29.40
CA PRO A 244 15.53 -19.19 29.04
C PRO A 244 15.33 -20.06 30.27
N GLU A 245 14.56 -21.14 30.14
CA GLU A 245 14.41 -22.14 31.21
C GLU A 245 15.75 -22.87 31.42
N ALA A 246 16.26 -22.85 32.66
CA ALA A 246 17.45 -23.61 33.00
C ALA A 246 17.11 -25.10 33.15
N GLU A 247 18.13 -25.96 33.13
CA GLU A 247 17.97 -27.41 33.38
C GLU A 247 17.34 -27.73 34.74
N THR A 248 17.37 -26.78 35.68
CA THR A 248 16.73 -26.84 37.01
C THR A 248 15.22 -26.53 37.00
N GLY A 249 14.64 -26.16 35.85
CA GLY A 249 13.23 -25.75 35.71
C GLY A 249 12.93 -24.31 36.17
N GLU A 250 13.84 -23.65 36.87
CA GLU A 250 13.71 -22.24 37.22
C GLU A 250 14.21 -21.33 36.09
N ARG A 251 13.46 -20.26 35.79
CA ARG A 251 13.87 -19.25 34.82
C ARG A 251 14.60 -18.11 35.54
N PRO A 252 15.88 -17.83 35.25
CA PRO A 252 16.64 -16.79 35.93
C PRO A 252 16.09 -15.41 35.58
N ARG A 253 15.92 -14.55 36.58
CA ARG A 253 15.54 -13.14 36.37
C ARG A 253 16.77 -12.34 35.93
N LEU A 254 16.62 -11.61 34.83
CA LEU A 254 17.63 -10.75 34.23
C LEU A 254 17.22 -9.27 34.35
N GLY A 255 18.19 -8.41 34.64
CA GLY A 255 18.00 -6.97 34.86
C GLY A 255 17.83 -6.56 36.34
N PRO A 256 17.58 -5.25 36.61
CA PRO A 256 17.20 -4.22 35.65
C PRO A 256 18.31 -3.84 34.67
N HIS A 257 17.99 -3.83 33.38
CA HIS A 257 18.85 -3.32 32.32
C HIS A 257 18.28 -2.01 31.77
N ARG A 258 19.09 -0.96 31.80
CA ARG A 258 18.75 0.36 31.26
C ARG A 258 18.71 0.35 29.73
N LEU A 259 17.70 0.97 29.14
CA LEU A 259 17.53 1.10 27.69
C LEU A 259 18.65 1.96 27.07
N ARG A 260 19.01 3.07 27.72
CA ARG A 260 20.12 3.92 27.30
C ARG A 260 21.48 3.26 27.55
N ALA A 261 22.20 3.01 26.46
CA ALA A 261 23.60 2.59 26.45
C ALA A 261 24.42 3.44 25.46
N PRO A 262 25.76 3.56 25.62
CA PRO A 262 26.62 4.28 24.68
C PRO A 262 26.74 3.56 23.32
N ALA A 263 26.59 2.23 23.31
CA ALA A 263 26.58 1.38 22.12
C ALA A 263 25.63 0.19 22.35
N PRO A 264 25.15 -0.48 21.29
CA PRO A 264 24.36 -1.71 21.42
C PRO A 264 25.17 -2.82 22.09
N ASN A 265 24.51 -3.56 22.99
CA ASN A 265 25.02 -4.72 23.71
C ASN A 265 23.97 -5.86 23.68
N GLU A 266 24.29 -7.01 24.26
CA GLU A 266 23.42 -8.18 24.30
C GLU A 266 22.05 -7.89 24.94
N ALA A 267 22.05 -7.16 26.05
CA ALA A 267 20.83 -6.75 26.76
C ALA A 267 19.93 -5.76 25.99
N THR A 268 20.46 -5.07 24.95
CA THR A 268 19.73 -3.99 24.25
C THR A 268 18.43 -4.47 23.61
N ARG A 269 18.44 -5.63 22.92
CA ARG A 269 17.24 -6.15 22.24
C ARG A 269 16.21 -6.74 23.23
N PRO A 270 16.60 -7.60 24.20
CA PRO A 270 15.69 -8.08 25.25
C PRO A 270 15.08 -6.98 26.12
N ALA A 271 15.86 -5.97 26.53
CA ALA A 271 15.37 -4.84 27.31
C ALA A 271 14.33 -4.03 26.53
N LEU A 272 14.60 -3.73 25.25
CA LEU A 272 13.64 -3.06 24.37
C LEU A 272 12.37 -3.90 24.16
N PHE A 273 12.49 -5.20 23.87
CA PHE A 273 11.36 -6.12 23.69
C PHE A 273 10.45 -6.14 24.94
N THR A 274 11.06 -6.14 26.12
CA THR A 274 10.39 -6.12 27.42
C THR A 274 9.72 -4.78 27.68
N ALA A 275 10.43 -3.67 27.49
CA ALA A 275 9.94 -2.32 27.73
C ALA A 275 8.70 -1.98 26.89
N LEU A 276 8.66 -2.44 25.64
CA LEU A 276 7.50 -2.27 24.75
C LEU A 276 6.26 -3.10 25.19
N ARG A 277 6.40 -4.02 26.15
CA ARG A 277 5.33 -4.93 26.61
C ARG A 277 4.99 -4.75 28.10
N THR A 278 5.55 -3.74 28.75
CA THR A 278 5.40 -3.50 30.21
C THR A 278 5.25 -1.99 30.50
N GLY A 279 5.43 -1.55 31.76
CA GLY A 279 5.06 -0.20 32.21
C GLY A 279 5.69 0.97 31.43
N PHE A 280 6.90 0.79 30.89
CA PHE A 280 7.55 1.79 30.03
C PHE A 280 6.71 2.15 28.79
N ALA A 281 6.08 1.17 28.14
CA ALA A 281 5.25 1.41 26.96
C ALA A 281 4.06 2.32 27.27
N GLU A 282 3.40 2.09 28.42
CA GLU A 282 2.31 2.95 28.88
C GLU A 282 2.81 4.37 29.14
N ALA A 283 3.96 4.53 29.80
CA ALA A 283 4.54 5.84 30.08
C ALA A 283 4.88 6.62 28.80
N LEU A 284 5.47 5.97 27.79
CA LEU A 284 5.78 6.59 26.49
C LEU A 284 4.50 6.97 25.73
N LEU A 285 3.52 6.06 25.69
CA LEU A 285 2.21 6.30 25.08
C LEU A 285 1.52 7.51 25.72
N ARG A 286 1.59 7.63 27.06
CA ARG A 286 1.03 8.73 27.84
C ARG A 286 1.68 10.07 27.45
N ARG A 287 3.02 10.13 27.33
CA ARG A 287 3.72 11.34 26.88
C ARG A 287 3.31 11.80 25.47
N ALA A 288 3.15 10.86 24.54
CA ALA A 288 2.71 11.16 23.18
C ALA A 288 1.24 11.63 23.15
N PHE A 289 0.36 11.00 23.94
CA PHE A 289 -1.04 11.39 24.07
C PHE A 289 -1.21 12.78 24.71
N GLU A 290 -0.52 13.06 25.82
CA GLU A 290 -0.48 14.37 26.49
C GLU A 290 0.01 15.47 25.53
N ALA A 291 1.10 15.21 24.79
CA ALA A 291 1.63 16.16 23.81
C ALA A 291 0.64 16.43 22.67
N THR A 292 -0.10 15.41 22.22
CA THR A 292 -1.14 15.55 21.19
C THR A 292 -2.33 16.35 21.70
N ARG A 293 -2.82 16.08 22.93
CA ARG A 293 -3.90 16.86 23.55
C ARG A 293 -3.52 18.34 23.70
N ARG A 294 -2.30 18.63 24.15
CA ARG A 294 -1.79 20.01 24.26
C ARG A 294 -1.70 20.69 22.89
N LEU A 295 -1.12 20.04 21.88
CA LEU A 295 -1.05 20.57 20.52
C LEU A 295 -2.45 20.88 19.95
N ARG A 296 -3.41 19.97 20.14
CA ARG A 296 -4.80 20.16 19.69
C ARG A 296 -5.48 21.33 20.40
N ALA A 297 -5.22 21.54 21.69
CA ALA A 297 -5.72 22.71 22.43
C ALA A 297 -5.08 24.02 21.94
N GLU A 298 -3.75 24.06 21.79
CA GLU A 298 -3.01 25.21 21.23
C GLU A 298 -3.51 25.59 19.83
N ARG A 299 -3.68 24.61 18.94
CA ARG A 299 -4.19 24.85 17.58
C ARG A 299 -5.67 25.24 17.56
N ARG A 300 -6.51 24.65 18.43
CA ARG A 300 -7.94 25.01 18.53
C ARG A 300 -8.14 26.47 18.93
N ALA A 301 -7.38 26.93 19.93
CA ALA A 301 -7.38 28.34 20.33
C ALA A 301 -6.89 29.26 19.20
N ARG A 302 -5.80 28.90 18.51
CA ARG A 302 -5.24 29.68 17.39
C ARG A 302 -6.17 29.77 16.17
N LEU A 303 -6.88 28.68 15.86
CA LEU A 303 -7.80 28.60 14.72
C LEU A 303 -9.22 29.08 15.06
N THR A 304 -9.45 29.55 16.29
CA THR A 304 -10.77 30.05 16.78
C THR A 304 -11.91 29.02 16.62
N VAL A 305 -11.59 27.73 16.73
CA VAL A 305 -12.56 26.63 16.62
C VAL A 305 -13.24 26.40 17.97
N ALA A 306 -14.57 26.28 18.00
CA ALA A 306 -15.34 26.21 19.25
C ALA A 306 -15.02 24.93 20.06
N PRO A 307 -15.17 24.90 21.39
CA PRO A 307 -14.97 23.68 22.18
C PRO A 307 -15.87 22.52 21.70
N GLY A 308 -15.30 21.33 21.53
CA GLY A 308 -16.02 20.12 21.09
C GLY A 308 -16.25 19.99 19.58
N GLU A 309 -16.13 21.08 18.80
CA GLU A 309 -16.32 21.07 17.35
C GLU A 309 -15.25 20.21 16.62
N PRO A 310 -15.62 19.31 15.70
CA PRO A 310 -14.65 18.55 14.91
C PRO A 310 -14.06 19.44 13.81
N ALA A 311 -12.75 19.71 13.87
CA ALA A 311 -12.05 20.52 12.87
C ALA A 311 -10.73 19.86 12.43
N ARG A 312 -10.41 20.01 11.14
CA ARG A 312 -9.10 19.64 10.59
C ARG A 312 -8.01 20.58 11.10
N GLY A 313 -6.75 20.19 10.94
CA GLY A 313 -5.61 21.04 11.24
C GLY A 313 -5.19 21.04 12.71
N LEU A 314 -6.00 20.48 13.60
CA LEU A 314 -5.72 20.44 15.05
C LEU A 314 -4.54 19.51 15.42
N GLY A 315 -4.18 18.59 14.53
CA GLY A 315 -3.12 17.63 14.75
C GLY A 315 -3.62 16.27 15.27
N LYS A 316 -2.93 15.22 14.84
CA LYS A 316 -3.24 13.81 15.15
C LYS A 316 -2.01 13.04 15.67
N LEU A 317 -2.30 11.96 16.40
CA LEU A 317 -1.32 11.02 16.93
C LEU A 317 -1.32 9.71 16.12
N LEU A 318 -0.14 9.30 15.68
CA LEU A 318 0.11 7.96 15.14
C LEU A 318 0.89 7.13 16.17
N VAL A 319 0.30 6.04 16.65
CA VAL A 319 0.93 5.08 17.57
C VAL A 319 1.36 3.84 16.78
N VAL A 320 2.66 3.56 16.77
CA VAL A 320 3.23 2.46 15.99
C VAL A 320 3.70 1.37 16.95
N ALA A 321 2.88 0.33 17.09
CA ALA A 321 3.03 -0.78 18.01
C ALA A 321 3.98 -1.88 17.47
N PRO A 322 4.50 -2.78 18.32
CA PRO A 322 5.44 -3.82 17.90
C PRO A 322 4.73 -5.03 17.28
N ASP A 323 3.50 -5.32 17.70
CA ASP A 323 2.66 -6.44 17.28
C ASP A 323 1.18 -6.12 17.53
N GLN A 324 0.28 -6.94 16.97
CA GLN A 324 -1.17 -6.70 16.99
C GLN A 324 -1.75 -6.80 18.42
N THR A 325 -1.19 -7.67 19.25
CA THR A 325 -1.57 -7.85 20.65
C THR A 325 -1.29 -6.60 21.47
N GLN A 326 -0.09 -6.03 21.34
CA GLN A 326 0.24 -4.75 21.98
C GLN A 326 -0.56 -3.59 21.37
N ALA A 327 -0.83 -3.59 20.06
CA ALA A 327 -1.67 -2.55 19.44
C ALA A 327 -3.07 -2.48 20.08
N ARG A 328 -3.74 -3.63 20.26
CA ARG A 328 -5.03 -3.73 20.96
C ARG A 328 -4.92 -3.25 22.42
N ARG A 329 -3.90 -3.72 23.16
CA ARG A 329 -3.64 -3.30 24.55
C ARG A 329 -3.38 -1.79 24.70
N TYR A 330 -2.67 -1.17 23.76
CA TYR A 330 -2.42 0.27 23.74
C TYR A 330 -3.71 1.06 23.48
N LEU A 331 -4.56 0.60 22.55
CA LEU A 331 -5.88 1.18 22.31
C LEU A 331 -6.75 1.14 23.58
N ASP A 332 -6.84 0.00 24.25
CA ASP A 332 -7.60 -0.14 25.50
C ASP A 332 -7.03 0.72 26.63
N THR A 333 -5.72 0.97 26.60
CA THR A 333 -5.05 1.87 27.55
C THR A 333 -5.39 3.33 27.27
N LEU A 334 -5.42 3.76 26.01
CA LEU A 334 -5.90 5.07 25.60
C LEU A 334 -7.39 5.27 25.94
N ARG A 335 -8.23 4.25 25.74
CA ARG A 335 -9.66 4.26 26.10
C ARG A 335 -9.90 4.54 27.58
N ARG A 336 -9.02 4.05 28.48
CA ARG A 336 -9.08 4.35 29.92
C ARG A 336 -8.68 5.79 30.28
N TRP A 337 -8.10 6.57 29.36
CA TRP A 337 -7.68 7.96 29.60
C TRP A 337 -8.63 9.01 29.01
N VAL A 338 -9.63 8.59 28.24
CA VAL A 338 -10.65 9.47 27.66
C VAL A 338 -12.03 9.17 28.27
N PRO A 339 -12.93 10.16 28.36
CA PRO A 339 -14.33 9.90 28.66
C PRO A 339 -14.95 8.94 27.63
N PRO A 340 -15.92 8.09 28.01
CA PRO A 340 -16.53 7.12 27.09
C PRO A 340 -17.10 7.73 25.80
N HIS A 341 -17.68 8.94 25.88
CA HIS A 341 -18.20 9.66 24.71
C HIS A 341 -17.12 10.12 23.72
N GLN A 342 -15.83 10.09 24.10
CA GLN A 342 -14.68 10.39 23.25
C GLN A 342 -13.98 9.13 22.73
N ALA A 343 -14.49 7.92 23.03
CA ALA A 343 -13.87 6.68 22.56
C ALA A 343 -13.75 6.62 21.01
N GLY A 344 -14.66 7.28 20.28
CA GLY A 344 -14.63 7.40 18.82
C GLY A 344 -13.48 8.27 18.26
N THR A 345 -12.75 9.02 19.09
CA THR A 345 -11.53 9.73 18.64
C THR A 345 -10.32 8.81 18.52
N LEU A 346 -10.44 7.55 18.97
CA LEU A 346 -9.40 6.54 19.01
C LEU A 346 -9.73 5.40 18.04
N ALA A 347 -8.78 5.01 17.19
CA ALA A 347 -8.97 3.94 16.22
C ALA A 347 -7.79 2.97 16.14
N LEU A 348 -8.04 1.78 15.58
CA LEU A 348 -7.06 0.72 15.38
C LEU A 348 -7.08 0.26 13.92
N ALA A 349 -5.91 0.19 13.28
CA ALA A 349 -5.73 -0.41 11.98
C ALA A 349 -4.60 -1.45 12.02
N VAL A 350 -4.98 -2.72 12.13
CA VAL A 350 -4.08 -3.87 11.96
C VAL A 350 -4.74 -4.88 11.03
N SER A 351 -3.94 -5.78 10.43
CA SER A 351 -4.35 -6.61 9.29
C SER A 351 -5.48 -7.60 9.59
N GLU A 352 -5.66 -7.98 10.86
CA GLU A 352 -6.79 -8.80 11.32
C GLU A 352 -8.11 -8.03 11.48
N GLU A 353 -8.08 -6.69 11.57
CA GLU A 353 -9.29 -5.90 11.79
C GLU A 353 -10.10 -5.77 10.50
N ARG A 354 -11.35 -6.22 10.55
CA ARG A 354 -12.34 -5.92 9.51
C ARG A 354 -12.55 -4.41 9.50
N GLY A 355 -12.46 -3.77 8.33
CA GLY A 355 -12.58 -2.31 8.23
C GLY A 355 -11.27 -1.53 8.41
N ALA A 356 -10.10 -2.18 8.40
CA ALA A 356 -8.82 -1.49 8.60
C ALA A 356 -8.52 -0.43 7.52
N HIS A 357 -8.91 -0.65 6.26
CA HIS A 357 -8.70 0.29 5.16
C HIS A 357 -9.61 1.51 5.28
N GLU A 358 -10.86 1.29 5.66
CA GLU A 358 -11.90 2.28 5.93
C GLU A 358 -11.51 3.14 7.15
N THR A 359 -10.92 2.51 8.17
CA THR A 359 -10.37 3.18 9.35
C THR A 359 -9.18 4.08 9.00
N LEU A 360 -8.27 3.61 8.14
CA LEU A 360 -7.16 4.42 7.61
C LEU A 360 -7.68 5.58 6.73
N ALA A 361 -8.72 5.33 5.92
CA ALA A 361 -9.37 6.34 5.11
C ALA A 361 -10.04 7.42 5.97
N ALA A 362 -10.78 7.06 7.02
CA ALA A 362 -11.34 8.01 7.98
C ALA A 362 -10.23 8.81 8.68
N PHE A 363 -9.19 8.14 9.20
CA PHE A 363 -8.05 8.84 9.83
C PHE A 363 -7.35 9.83 8.88
N ARG A 364 -7.35 9.58 7.56
CA ARG A 364 -6.87 10.51 6.51
C ARG A 364 -7.87 11.62 6.18
N LEU A 365 -9.16 11.29 6.06
CA LEU A 365 -10.16 12.10 5.36
C LEU A 365 -11.16 12.84 6.26
N THR A 366 -11.19 12.58 7.57
CA THR A 366 -12.08 13.27 8.52
C THR A 366 -11.30 13.80 9.73
N PRO A 367 -11.80 14.85 10.44
CA PRO A 367 -11.12 15.40 11.63
C PRO A 367 -10.85 14.36 12.72
N GLU A 368 -11.80 13.46 12.93
CA GLU A 368 -11.70 12.28 13.80
C GLU A 368 -11.70 11.00 12.94
N PRO A 369 -11.08 9.89 13.37
CA PRO A 369 -10.31 9.75 14.61
C PRO A 369 -9.02 10.58 14.59
N SER A 370 -8.63 11.10 15.76
CA SER A 370 -7.43 11.90 15.98
C SER A 370 -6.27 11.12 16.61
N VAL A 371 -6.52 9.88 17.06
CA VAL A 371 -5.48 8.92 17.44
C VAL A 371 -5.68 7.62 16.66
N LEU A 372 -4.64 7.16 15.97
CA LEU A 372 -4.59 5.87 15.30
C LEU A 372 -3.51 4.98 15.93
N VAL A 373 -3.88 3.76 16.30
CA VAL A 373 -2.94 2.69 16.66
C VAL A 373 -2.79 1.74 15.47
N THR A 374 -1.55 1.41 15.11
CA THR A 374 -1.18 0.55 13.98
C THR A 374 0.02 -0.32 14.36
N VAL A 375 0.24 -1.42 13.63
CA VAL A 375 1.55 -2.08 13.54
C VAL A 375 2.23 -1.60 12.26
N ALA A 376 2.10 -2.34 11.16
CA ALA A 376 2.76 -2.00 9.90
C ALA A 376 1.86 -1.28 8.88
N MET A 377 0.53 -1.35 8.99
CA MET A 377 -0.37 -0.90 7.92
C MET A 377 -0.23 0.59 7.57
N ALA A 378 0.10 1.45 8.53
CA ALA A 378 0.28 2.89 8.30
C ALA A 378 1.75 3.38 8.24
N TYR A 379 2.76 2.50 8.29
CA TYR A 379 4.16 2.96 8.13
C TYR A 379 4.47 3.38 6.69
N GLU A 380 3.76 2.80 5.71
CA GLU A 380 3.93 3.00 4.28
C GLU A 380 2.61 3.42 3.63
N GLY A 381 2.65 4.35 2.68
CA GLY A 381 1.46 4.79 1.95
C GLY A 381 0.40 5.60 2.71
N LEU A 382 0.41 5.71 4.05
CA LEU A 382 -0.51 6.65 4.71
C LEU A 382 -0.10 8.10 4.41
N ASP A 383 -0.99 8.84 3.76
CA ASP A 383 -0.90 10.28 3.55
C ASP A 383 -1.93 11.00 4.42
N ALA A 384 -1.54 11.43 5.61
CA ALA A 384 -2.39 12.19 6.51
C ALA A 384 -1.58 13.39 7.05
N PRO A 385 -1.62 14.57 6.38
CA PRO A 385 -0.83 15.74 6.78
C PRO A 385 -1.07 16.19 8.21
N GLU A 386 -2.28 15.95 8.75
CA GLU A 386 -2.63 16.28 10.13
C GLU A 386 -1.85 15.47 11.18
N VAL A 387 -1.15 14.38 10.82
CA VAL A 387 -0.28 13.66 11.77
C VAL A 387 0.88 14.56 12.18
N ALA A 388 0.92 14.93 13.47
CA ALA A 388 1.93 15.82 14.03
C ALA A 388 2.73 15.18 15.17
N VAL A 389 2.20 14.10 15.76
CA VAL A 389 2.85 13.36 16.85
C VAL A 389 2.94 11.87 16.50
N VAL A 390 4.09 11.25 16.76
CA VAL A 390 4.33 9.81 16.60
C VAL A 390 4.79 9.21 17.92
N ALA A 391 4.18 8.10 18.32
CA ALA A 391 4.69 7.22 19.38
C ALA A 391 5.33 5.98 18.74
N ALA A 392 6.66 5.95 18.70
CA ALA A 392 7.46 4.88 18.11
C ALA A 392 7.64 3.69 19.06
N LEU A 393 6.53 3.04 19.42
CA LEU A 393 6.48 1.85 20.28
C LEU A 393 6.85 0.55 19.53
N THR A 394 7.84 0.61 18.64
CA THR A 394 8.27 -0.53 17.83
C THR A 394 9.66 -1.03 18.23
N GLN A 395 9.92 -2.32 17.96
CA GLN A 395 11.25 -2.94 18.07
C GLN A 395 12.08 -2.83 16.77
N ILE A 396 11.49 -2.35 15.67
CA ILE A 396 12.18 -2.22 14.38
C ILE A 396 13.20 -1.07 14.44
N ARG A 397 14.45 -1.34 14.02
CA ARG A 397 15.56 -0.37 14.00
C ARG A 397 16.24 -0.22 12.63
N SER A 398 15.58 -0.71 11.57
CA SER A 398 15.97 -0.45 10.18
C SER A 398 15.88 1.05 9.89
N ARG A 399 16.95 1.62 9.31
CA ARG A 399 17.01 3.06 8.97
C ARG A 399 15.91 3.45 7.96
N PRO A 400 15.78 2.80 6.77
CA PRO A 400 14.70 3.09 5.83
C PRO A 400 13.31 3.10 6.50
N TRP A 401 13.05 2.11 7.35
CA TRP A 401 11.77 1.95 8.03
C TRP A 401 11.49 3.08 9.04
N LEU A 402 12.50 3.48 9.81
CA LEU A 402 12.40 4.60 10.75
C LEU A 402 12.24 5.95 10.02
N GLU A 403 12.90 6.15 8.87
CA GLU A 403 12.73 7.34 8.03
C GLU A 403 11.29 7.45 7.51
N GLN A 404 10.72 6.35 6.98
CA GLN A 404 9.33 6.31 6.53
C GLN A 404 8.32 6.55 7.66
N MET A 405 8.55 5.97 8.84
CA MET A 405 7.71 6.19 10.02
C MET A 405 7.72 7.66 10.46
N VAL A 406 8.90 8.28 10.58
CA VAL A 406 9.01 9.71 10.97
C VAL A 406 8.39 10.61 9.90
N ALA A 407 8.56 10.28 8.61
CA ALA A 407 8.03 11.05 7.50
C ALA A 407 6.49 11.16 7.46
N ARG A 408 5.77 10.26 8.14
CA ARG A 408 4.32 10.39 8.32
C ARG A 408 3.92 11.68 9.03
N ALA A 409 4.79 12.20 9.92
CA ALA A 409 4.54 13.41 10.68
C ALA A 409 5.23 14.68 10.13
N THR A 410 6.03 14.57 9.07
CA THR A 410 6.79 15.71 8.51
C THR A 410 6.14 16.34 7.29
N ARG A 411 4.88 16.02 7.00
CA ARG A 411 4.09 16.67 5.93
C ARG A 411 3.61 18.03 6.43
N VAL A 412 3.60 19.03 5.56
CA VAL A 412 3.00 20.33 5.87
C VAL A 412 1.48 20.18 5.80
N ASP A 413 0.78 20.55 6.87
CA ASP A 413 -0.68 20.51 6.94
C ASP A 413 -1.25 21.88 6.55
N PRO A 414 -1.96 22.01 5.41
CA PRO A 414 -2.52 23.30 4.99
C PRO A 414 -3.59 23.83 5.96
N ASN A 415 -4.21 22.96 6.77
CA ASN A 415 -5.25 23.33 7.73
C ASN A 415 -4.68 23.78 9.09
N ALA A 416 -3.39 23.53 9.37
CA ALA A 416 -2.78 23.79 10.66
C ALA A 416 -2.32 25.26 10.86
N GLY A 417 -2.49 26.12 9.86
CA GLY A 417 -1.94 27.48 9.83
C GLY A 417 -0.49 27.54 9.31
N PRO A 418 0.26 28.63 9.58
CA PRO A 418 1.56 28.87 8.94
C PRO A 418 2.62 27.82 9.28
N TYR A 419 3.54 27.58 8.33
CA TYR A 419 4.61 26.58 8.42
C TYR A 419 5.43 26.70 9.71
N GLU A 420 5.76 27.93 10.11
CA GLU A 420 6.53 28.28 11.30
C GLU A 420 5.87 27.82 12.61
N ALA A 421 4.55 27.62 12.60
CA ALA A 421 3.77 27.13 13.73
C ALA A 421 3.53 25.60 13.70
N GLN A 422 4.21 24.89 12.80
CA GLN A 422 4.11 23.44 12.61
C GLN A 422 5.46 22.74 12.87
N ARG A 423 5.41 21.56 13.51
CA ARG A 423 6.56 20.68 13.70
C ARG A 423 6.08 19.25 13.92
N ALA A 424 6.89 18.27 13.53
CA ALA A 424 6.72 16.88 13.90
C ALA A 424 7.28 16.64 15.32
N THR A 425 6.61 15.82 16.14
CA THR A 425 7.12 15.38 17.45
C THR A 425 7.13 13.86 17.53
N VAL A 426 8.31 13.24 17.73
CA VAL A 426 8.47 11.79 17.75
C VAL A 426 8.94 11.34 19.14
N PHE A 427 8.10 10.59 19.84
CA PHE A 427 8.44 9.92 21.10
C PHE A 427 8.98 8.52 20.83
N HIS A 428 10.12 8.16 21.41
CA HIS A 428 10.77 6.88 21.16
C HIS A 428 11.56 6.37 22.38
N PRO A 429 11.83 5.05 22.48
CA PRO A 429 12.76 4.50 23.46
C PRO A 429 14.18 5.02 23.23
N ASP A 430 14.89 5.40 24.29
CA ASP A 430 16.25 5.97 24.26
C ASP A 430 17.34 4.89 24.05
N ASP A 431 17.04 3.85 23.27
CA ASP A 431 17.99 2.78 22.95
C ASP A 431 19.10 3.26 21.99
N PRO A 432 20.30 2.66 22.03
CA PRO A 432 21.45 3.10 21.22
C PRO A 432 21.22 3.04 19.70
N LEU A 433 20.31 2.18 19.21
CA LEU A 433 20.04 2.05 17.78
C LEU A 433 19.15 3.21 17.30
N PHE A 434 18.08 3.54 18.03
CA PHE A 434 17.25 4.71 17.74
C PHE A 434 18.02 6.00 17.99
N ALA A 435 18.83 6.08 19.04
CA ALA A 435 19.66 7.25 19.33
C ALA A 435 20.62 7.59 18.17
N ARG A 436 21.21 6.57 17.53
CA ARG A 436 22.06 6.73 16.33
C ARG A 436 21.28 7.25 15.12
N PHE A 437 20.07 6.73 14.90
CA PHE A 437 19.16 7.20 13.85
C PHE A 437 18.77 8.67 14.06
N ARG A 438 18.27 9.00 15.27
CA ARG A 438 17.92 10.37 15.67
C ARG A 438 19.07 11.34 15.43
N TRP A 439 20.29 11.00 15.87
CA TRP A 439 21.46 11.86 15.71
C TRP A 439 21.79 12.16 14.25
N ARG A 440 21.59 11.18 13.34
CA ARG A 440 21.75 11.38 11.89
C ARG A 440 20.71 12.37 11.37
N MET A 441 19.42 12.18 11.70
CA MET A 441 18.38 13.14 11.33
C MET A 441 18.62 14.54 11.89
N GLU A 442 18.99 14.67 13.17
CA GLU A 442 19.29 15.97 13.79
C GLU A 442 20.44 16.71 13.07
N ARG A 443 21.46 15.98 12.60
CA ARG A 443 22.53 16.56 11.75
C ARG A 443 22.02 16.99 10.38
N GLU A 444 21.18 16.19 9.72
CA GLU A 444 20.56 16.55 8.44
C GLU A 444 19.59 17.74 8.55
N GLN A 445 19.04 18.00 9.74
CA GLN A 445 18.27 19.21 10.07
C GLN A 445 19.14 20.41 10.44
N GLY A 446 20.48 20.31 10.38
CA GLY A 446 21.39 21.38 10.81
C GLY A 446 21.32 21.71 12.31
N THR A 447 20.74 20.83 13.13
CA THR A 447 20.46 21.10 14.56
C THR A 447 21.56 20.66 15.52
N ARG A 448 22.59 19.94 15.03
CA ARG A 448 23.73 19.47 15.83
C ARG A 448 25.03 19.51 15.02
N ALA A 449 26.07 20.13 15.58
CA ALA A 449 27.43 20.09 15.05
C ALA A 449 28.02 18.66 15.13
N ALA A 450 29.08 18.40 14.35
CA ALA A 450 29.74 17.11 14.33
C ALA A 450 30.57 16.88 15.61
N PRO A 451 30.29 15.85 16.44
CA PRO A 451 31.21 15.41 17.47
C PRO A 451 32.44 14.72 16.85
N PRO A 452 33.56 14.61 17.59
CA PRO A 452 34.73 13.87 17.15
C PRO A 452 34.37 12.41 16.81
N LYS A 453 35.07 11.84 15.82
CA LYS A 453 34.93 10.41 15.48
C LYS A 453 35.33 9.56 16.70
N PRO A 454 34.50 8.62 17.17
CA PRO A 454 34.95 7.66 18.17
C PRO A 454 36.09 6.83 17.60
N SER A 455 37.04 6.44 18.45
CA SER A 455 38.20 5.64 18.06
C SER A 455 37.73 4.33 17.42
N ARG A 456 38.32 3.97 16.28
CA ARG A 456 38.12 2.66 15.65
C ARG A 456 38.80 1.59 16.52
N GLN A 457 38.05 1.00 17.46
CA GLN A 457 38.40 -0.33 17.93
C GLN A 457 38.18 -1.32 16.77
N PRO A 458 39.13 -2.23 16.49
CA PRO A 458 38.92 -3.28 15.51
C PRO A 458 37.79 -4.17 16.01
N ARG A 459 36.70 -4.26 15.23
CA ARG A 459 35.72 -5.32 15.43
C ARG A 459 36.36 -6.63 15.01
N LEU A 460 36.59 -7.52 15.96
CA LEU A 460 36.81 -8.93 15.65
C LEU A 460 35.57 -9.44 14.88
N PRO A 461 35.73 -10.06 13.71
CA PRO A 461 34.60 -10.67 13.02
C PRO A 461 34.08 -11.84 13.86
N ILE A 462 32.77 -11.88 14.08
CA ILE A 462 32.11 -13.04 14.65
C ILE A 462 32.07 -14.11 13.54
N PRO A 463 32.57 -15.34 13.77
CA PRO A 463 32.48 -16.41 12.79
C PRO A 463 31.02 -16.77 12.48
N GLY A 464 30.70 -17.07 11.21
CA GLY A 464 29.31 -17.32 10.79
C GLY A 464 28.60 -18.44 11.57
N TRP A 465 29.32 -19.49 11.95
CA TRP A 465 28.78 -20.57 12.79
C TRP A 465 28.27 -20.08 14.16
N LEU A 466 28.90 -19.03 14.73
CA LEU A 466 28.44 -18.41 15.97
C LEU A 466 27.24 -17.48 15.72
N GLU A 467 27.09 -16.90 14.52
CA GLU A 467 25.89 -16.14 14.17
C GLU A 467 24.67 -17.04 14.01
N ASP A 468 24.84 -18.23 13.41
CA ASP A 468 23.82 -19.27 13.28
C ASP A 468 23.47 -19.89 14.64
N GLU A 469 24.47 -20.26 15.44
CA GLU A 469 24.27 -20.79 16.81
C GLU A 469 23.56 -19.75 17.71
N LEU A 470 23.90 -18.46 17.58
CA LEU A 470 23.16 -17.38 18.23
C LEU A 470 21.75 -17.17 17.64
N ALA A 471 21.51 -17.45 16.36
CA ALA A 471 20.18 -17.37 15.75
C ALA A 471 19.28 -18.52 16.23
N GLU A 472 19.81 -19.73 16.29
CA GLU A 472 19.14 -20.89 16.89
C GLU A 472 18.86 -20.69 18.38
N ALA A 473 19.83 -20.19 19.15
CA ALA A 473 19.62 -19.86 20.56
C ALA A 473 18.55 -18.76 20.76
N ARG A 474 18.45 -17.78 19.84
CA ARG A 474 17.38 -16.76 19.82
C ARG A 474 16.02 -17.34 19.45
N ALA A 475 15.95 -18.40 18.63
CA ALA A 475 14.70 -19.08 18.28
C ALA A 475 14.21 -20.03 19.38
N ARG A 476 15.14 -20.68 20.10
CA ARG A 476 14.85 -21.67 21.17
C ARG A 476 14.51 -21.04 22.53
N SER A 477 14.74 -19.73 22.72
CA SER A 477 14.66 -19.06 24.04
C SER A 477 13.46 -18.13 24.19
N ALA A 478 12.36 -18.61 24.77
CA ALA A 478 11.18 -17.80 25.09
C ALA A 478 11.43 -16.84 26.27
N ILE A 479 11.94 -15.64 25.99
CA ILE A 479 12.06 -14.53 26.94
C ILE A 479 10.67 -14.13 27.43
N VAL A 480 10.46 -14.07 28.76
CA VAL A 480 9.20 -13.62 29.36
C VAL A 480 9.39 -12.23 29.98
N PRO A 481 8.77 -11.17 29.41
CA PRO A 481 8.80 -9.83 30.01
C PRO A 481 8.22 -9.84 31.43
N LEU A 482 8.94 -9.26 32.41
CA LEU A 482 8.41 -9.06 33.77
C LEU A 482 7.91 -7.62 33.91
N GLU A 483 8.82 -6.66 33.87
CA GLU A 483 8.51 -5.27 34.17
C GLU A 483 9.45 -4.28 33.49
N SER A 484 9.02 -3.03 33.44
CA SER A 484 9.88 -1.89 33.11
C SER A 484 9.32 -0.60 33.69
N ASN A 485 10.21 0.33 34.00
CA ASN A 485 9.90 1.67 34.48
C ASN A 485 10.25 2.73 33.41
N ALA A 486 9.80 3.96 33.62
CA ALA A 486 10.25 5.11 32.85
C ALA A 486 10.98 6.09 33.79
N LEU A 487 12.23 6.40 33.46
CA LEU A 487 13.13 7.17 34.32
C LEU A 487 13.21 8.64 33.91
N ALA A 488 13.46 8.92 32.64
CA ALA A 488 13.73 10.28 32.17
C ALA A 488 13.33 10.49 30.71
N LEU A 489 12.63 11.59 30.44
CA LEU A 489 12.34 12.06 29.07
C LEU A 489 13.34 13.15 28.68
N ARG A 490 14.05 12.97 27.57
CA ARG A 490 14.92 13.99 26.99
C ARG A 490 14.31 14.54 25.71
N LEU A 491 13.83 15.78 25.77
CA LEU A 491 13.34 16.53 24.61
C LEU A 491 14.52 17.24 23.93
N SER A 492 14.94 16.77 22.74
CA SER A 492 15.84 17.53 21.87
C SER A 492 15.05 18.51 21.00
N THR A 493 14.69 19.65 21.60
CA THR A 493 14.14 20.81 20.88
C THR A 493 15.30 21.73 20.47
N LEU A 494 15.99 21.37 19.40
CA LEU A 494 17.12 22.14 18.90
C LEU A 494 16.63 23.14 17.83
N ARG A 495 17.00 24.41 17.98
CA ARG A 495 16.73 25.45 16.97
C ARG A 495 17.50 25.10 15.67
N PRO A 496 16.97 25.45 14.48
CA PRO A 496 17.72 25.40 13.24
C PRO A 496 19.09 26.09 13.39
N GLY A 497 20.14 25.47 12.85
CA GLY A 497 21.45 26.13 12.70
C GLY A 497 21.36 27.35 11.77
N PRO A 498 22.35 28.28 11.82
CA PRO A 498 22.30 29.54 11.09
C PRO A 498 22.08 29.37 9.58
N ASP A 499 22.69 28.35 8.96
CA ASP A 499 22.53 28.06 7.53
C ASP A 499 21.09 27.67 7.15
N LEU A 500 20.41 26.90 8.01
CA LEU A 500 19.00 26.55 7.81
C LEU A 500 18.08 27.75 8.12
N ALA A 501 18.43 28.59 9.10
CA ALA A 501 17.69 29.82 9.37
C ALA A 501 17.75 30.81 8.19
N ALA A 502 18.90 30.92 7.52
CA ALA A 502 19.06 31.71 6.29
C ALA A 502 18.23 31.14 5.13
N GLY A 503 18.26 29.82 4.92
CA GLY A 503 17.43 29.16 3.90
C GLY A 503 15.92 29.32 4.13
N LEU A 504 15.46 29.22 5.38
CA LEU A 504 14.05 29.37 5.75
C LEU A 504 13.50 30.79 5.51
N ALA A 505 14.35 31.81 5.50
CA ALA A 505 13.97 33.20 5.23
C ALA A 505 13.70 33.47 3.73
N ALA A 506 14.23 32.65 2.82
CA ALA A 506 14.08 32.83 1.37
C ALA A 506 12.77 32.23 0.80
N ALA A 507 12.18 31.22 1.46
CA ALA A 507 10.99 30.54 0.98
C ALA A 507 9.69 31.24 1.43
N ARG A 508 8.78 31.53 0.49
CA ARG A 508 7.48 32.17 0.74
C ARG A 508 6.30 31.21 0.54
N ALA A 509 5.27 31.40 1.37
CA ALA A 509 3.86 30.98 1.28
C ALA A 509 3.52 29.53 0.82
N PRO A 510 2.87 28.70 1.66
CA PRO A 510 2.23 27.46 1.22
C PRO A 510 0.87 27.71 0.54
N ASP A 511 0.52 26.85 -0.43
CA ASP A 511 -0.71 26.90 -1.23
C ASP A 511 -1.71 25.81 -0.74
N PRO A 512 -2.99 26.13 -0.50
CA PRO A 512 -3.97 25.15 -0.01
C PRO A 512 -4.74 24.49 -1.17
N GLN A 513 -4.84 23.16 -1.17
CA GLN A 513 -5.80 22.47 -2.02
C GLN A 513 -6.39 21.24 -1.32
N GLY A 514 -7.70 21.03 -1.52
CA GLY A 514 -8.39 19.83 -1.12
C GLY A 514 -9.84 19.86 -1.60
N ASP A 515 -10.08 19.23 -2.75
CA ASP A 515 -11.39 18.70 -3.12
C ASP A 515 -11.21 17.24 -3.52
N LEU A 516 -12.17 16.40 -3.14
CA LEU A 516 -12.04 14.95 -3.20
C LEU A 516 -12.36 14.41 -4.59
N LEU A 517 -11.38 13.74 -5.20
CA LEU A 517 -11.48 13.15 -6.54
C LEU A 517 -11.63 11.63 -6.49
N GLU A 518 -12.21 11.05 -7.54
CA GLU A 518 -12.39 9.60 -7.71
C GLU A 518 -11.46 9.08 -8.82
N ALA A 519 -10.60 8.12 -8.50
CA ALA A 519 -9.62 7.58 -9.45
C ALA A 519 -10.29 6.70 -10.54
N PRO A 520 -9.79 6.69 -11.79
CA PRO A 520 -10.33 5.87 -12.89
C PRO A 520 -10.60 4.39 -12.54
N SER A 521 -9.74 3.71 -11.80
CA SER A 521 -9.90 2.30 -11.38
C SER A 521 -10.97 2.11 -10.29
N VAL A 522 -11.28 3.16 -9.53
CA VAL A 522 -12.43 3.20 -8.61
C VAL A 522 -13.72 3.44 -9.40
N ALA A 523 -13.70 4.42 -10.32
CA ALA A 523 -14.82 4.71 -11.22
C ALA A 523 -15.19 3.48 -12.08
N GLU A 524 -14.21 2.78 -12.65
CA GLU A 524 -14.42 1.53 -13.39
C GLU A 524 -15.08 0.45 -12.52
N ARG A 525 -14.62 0.26 -11.27
CA ARG A 525 -15.20 -0.76 -10.36
C ARG A 525 -16.64 -0.39 -10.00
N ARG A 526 -16.92 0.87 -9.68
CA ARG A 526 -18.28 1.37 -9.43
C ARG A 526 -19.18 1.18 -10.65
N LEU A 527 -18.73 1.55 -11.85
CA LEU A 527 -19.51 1.43 -13.08
C LEU A 527 -19.74 -0.02 -13.46
N ARG A 528 -18.78 -0.94 -13.25
CA ARG A 528 -19.00 -2.38 -13.43
C ARG A 528 -20.05 -2.94 -12.48
N ALA A 529 -20.06 -2.53 -11.22
CA ALA A 529 -21.08 -2.91 -10.25
C ALA A 529 -22.47 -2.39 -10.70
N ARG A 530 -22.58 -1.09 -10.96
CA ARG A 530 -23.81 -0.43 -11.44
C ARG A 530 -24.35 -1.03 -12.75
N LEU A 531 -23.47 -1.34 -13.70
CA LEU A 531 -23.86 -2.00 -14.96
C LEU A 531 -24.38 -3.43 -14.70
N GLY A 532 -23.74 -4.16 -13.78
CA GLY A 532 -24.19 -5.48 -13.35
C GLY A 532 -25.55 -5.46 -12.63
N GLU A 533 -25.80 -4.43 -11.82
CA GLU A 533 -27.08 -4.16 -11.14
C GLU A 533 -28.19 -3.80 -12.13
N LEU A 534 -27.94 -2.89 -13.09
CA LEU A 534 -28.91 -2.52 -14.12
C LEU A 534 -29.31 -3.72 -14.99
N VAL A 535 -28.35 -4.57 -15.37
CA VAL A 535 -28.62 -5.83 -16.10
C VAL A 535 -29.43 -6.81 -15.25
N ALA A 536 -29.15 -6.89 -13.93
CA ALA A 536 -29.93 -7.73 -13.02
C ALA A 536 -31.37 -7.22 -12.84
N SER A 537 -31.56 -5.90 -12.70
CA SER A 537 -32.87 -5.27 -12.56
C SER A 537 -33.76 -5.58 -13.77
N GLN A 538 -33.29 -5.31 -14.99
CA GLN A 538 -34.05 -5.63 -16.20
C GLN A 538 -34.38 -7.12 -16.30
N ALA A 539 -33.42 -8.01 -15.97
CA ALA A 539 -33.68 -9.45 -15.99
C ALA A 539 -34.72 -9.88 -14.94
N VAL A 540 -34.76 -9.26 -13.75
CA VAL A 540 -35.77 -9.56 -12.72
C VAL A 540 -37.14 -8.98 -13.09
N GLU A 541 -37.20 -7.75 -13.62
CA GLU A 541 -38.41 -7.11 -14.17
C GLU A 541 -39.04 -8.00 -15.25
N ASP A 542 -38.29 -8.34 -16.31
CA ASP A 542 -38.78 -9.17 -17.42
C ASP A 542 -39.10 -10.63 -17.00
N MET A 543 -38.51 -11.14 -15.91
CA MET A 543 -38.93 -12.42 -15.31
C MET A 543 -40.25 -12.30 -14.53
N ALA A 544 -40.45 -11.23 -13.77
CA ALA A 544 -41.65 -10.99 -12.99
C ALA A 544 -42.89 -10.74 -13.87
N ASP A 545 -42.72 -10.08 -15.02
CA ASP A 545 -43.76 -9.86 -16.04
C ASP A 545 -44.14 -11.14 -16.82
N GLY A 546 -43.60 -12.31 -16.43
CA GLY A 546 -43.90 -13.61 -17.06
C GLY A 546 -43.25 -13.83 -18.43
N LEU A 547 -42.48 -12.85 -18.94
CA LEU A 547 -41.83 -12.92 -20.25
C LEU A 547 -40.68 -13.93 -20.29
N ALA A 548 -40.21 -14.43 -19.14
CA ALA A 548 -39.15 -15.44 -19.03
C ALA A 548 -39.34 -16.64 -19.98
N HIS A 549 -40.53 -17.21 -20.07
CA HIS A 549 -40.81 -18.37 -20.93
C HIS A 549 -40.97 -18.01 -22.41
N THR A 550 -41.32 -16.76 -22.73
CA THR A 550 -41.47 -16.27 -24.11
C THR A 550 -40.12 -15.85 -24.69
N LEU A 551 -39.28 -15.22 -23.87
CA LEU A 551 -37.91 -14.81 -24.22
C LEU A 551 -36.91 -15.97 -24.13
N MET A 552 -37.17 -16.98 -23.28
CA MET A 552 -36.35 -18.17 -23.11
C MET A 552 -37.19 -19.45 -22.96
N PRO A 553 -37.76 -20.03 -24.05
CA PRO A 553 -38.39 -21.36 -24.00
C PRO A 553 -37.41 -22.41 -23.45
N ALA A 554 -37.89 -23.21 -22.49
CA ALA A 554 -37.03 -24.00 -21.61
C ALA A 554 -36.24 -25.11 -22.34
N GLY A 555 -34.90 -24.99 -22.35
CA GLY A 555 -34.01 -26.05 -22.80
C GLY A 555 -32.68 -25.55 -23.36
N ARG A 556 -31.65 -25.48 -22.48
CA ARG A 556 -30.24 -25.05 -22.72
C ARG A 556 -30.03 -23.53 -22.83
N GLY A 557 -29.45 -22.96 -21.77
CA GLY A 557 -28.93 -21.58 -21.71
C GLY A 557 -28.69 -21.16 -20.26
N ASP A 558 -27.67 -20.33 -20.00
CA ASP A 558 -27.21 -19.92 -18.66
C ASP A 558 -28.17 -18.95 -17.91
N GLY A 559 -29.46 -18.92 -18.25
CA GLY A 559 -30.46 -18.02 -17.67
C GLY A 559 -30.44 -16.58 -18.24
N LEU A 560 -31.52 -15.85 -17.98
CA LEU A 560 -31.79 -14.55 -18.62
C LEU A 560 -30.71 -13.50 -18.34
N TYR A 561 -30.17 -13.46 -17.12
CA TYR A 561 -29.06 -12.58 -16.76
C TYR A 561 -27.81 -12.77 -17.64
N HIS A 562 -27.47 -14.02 -17.97
CA HIS A 562 -26.31 -14.32 -18.80
C HIS A 562 -26.58 -13.99 -20.27
N ALA A 563 -27.78 -14.26 -20.76
CA ALA A 563 -28.23 -13.80 -22.09
C ALA A 563 -28.18 -12.27 -22.20
N TYR A 564 -28.61 -11.53 -21.17
CA TYR A 564 -28.58 -10.07 -21.15
C TYR A 564 -27.16 -9.50 -21.08
N ASN A 565 -26.26 -10.12 -20.31
CA ASN A 565 -24.82 -9.76 -20.37
C ASN A 565 -24.20 -10.06 -21.75
N ALA A 566 -24.62 -11.13 -22.43
CA ALA A 566 -24.18 -11.45 -23.79
C ALA A 566 -24.76 -10.48 -24.85
N ALA A 567 -26.01 -10.04 -24.70
CA ALA A 567 -26.67 -9.07 -25.57
C ALA A 567 -26.03 -7.69 -25.41
N LEU A 568 -25.84 -7.24 -24.16
CA LEU A 568 -25.10 -6.02 -23.84
C LEU A 568 -23.70 -6.06 -24.46
N LYS A 569 -22.94 -7.14 -24.23
CA LYS A 569 -21.61 -7.35 -24.85
C LYS A 569 -21.65 -7.15 -26.37
N ARG A 570 -22.64 -7.70 -27.08
CA ARG A 570 -22.74 -7.56 -28.54
C ARG A 570 -23.17 -6.14 -28.96
N ALA A 571 -24.08 -5.51 -28.23
CA ALA A 571 -24.53 -4.15 -28.50
C ALA A 571 -23.46 -3.07 -28.24
N THR A 572 -22.58 -3.28 -27.25
CA THR A 572 -21.55 -2.30 -26.84
C THR A 572 -20.13 -2.70 -27.29
N GLY A 573 -19.97 -3.17 -28.52
CA GLY A 573 -18.64 -3.35 -29.16
C GLY A 573 -17.90 -4.66 -28.86
N GLY A 574 -18.59 -5.71 -28.44
CA GLY A 574 -18.05 -7.07 -28.36
C GLY A 574 -17.19 -7.39 -27.14
N LYS A 575 -16.94 -6.45 -26.23
CA LYS A 575 -16.16 -6.63 -24.99
C LYS A 575 -17.04 -7.06 -23.82
N SER A 576 -16.49 -7.85 -22.88
CA SER A 576 -17.22 -8.15 -21.64
C SER A 576 -17.05 -7.00 -20.64
N ARG A 577 -18.01 -6.82 -19.71
CA ARG A 577 -17.92 -5.80 -18.65
C ARG A 577 -16.61 -5.84 -17.85
N ALA A 578 -16.01 -7.04 -17.71
CA ALA A 578 -14.75 -7.24 -17.02
C ALA A 578 -13.55 -6.69 -17.81
N THR A 579 -13.61 -6.64 -19.14
CA THR A 579 -12.53 -6.18 -20.04
C THR A 579 -12.73 -4.77 -20.61
N MET A 580 -13.92 -4.18 -20.49
CA MET A 580 -14.19 -2.78 -20.88
C MET A 580 -13.27 -1.78 -20.16
N SER A 581 -12.90 -0.69 -20.84
CA SER A 581 -12.27 0.51 -20.27
C SER A 581 -13.30 1.42 -19.58
N LEU A 582 -12.84 2.49 -18.90
CA LEU A 582 -13.72 3.48 -18.27
C LEU A 582 -14.75 4.09 -19.25
N ALA A 583 -14.29 4.64 -20.37
CA ALA A 583 -15.17 5.25 -21.38
C ALA A 583 -16.17 4.24 -21.98
N GLU A 584 -15.77 2.98 -22.14
CA GLU A 584 -16.65 1.90 -22.62
C GLU A 584 -17.72 1.54 -21.57
N LEU A 585 -17.40 1.60 -20.28
CA LEU A 585 -18.35 1.38 -19.19
C LEU A 585 -19.33 2.56 -19.04
N GLU A 586 -18.85 3.80 -19.18
CA GLU A 586 -19.71 4.99 -19.17
C GLU A 586 -20.70 4.96 -20.33
N ALA A 587 -20.21 4.70 -21.55
CA ALA A 587 -21.06 4.52 -22.73
C ALA A 587 -22.05 3.36 -22.59
N ALA A 588 -21.65 2.23 -21.97
CA ALA A 588 -22.55 1.10 -21.74
C ALA A 588 -23.65 1.42 -20.70
N VAL A 589 -23.34 2.19 -19.65
CA VAL A 589 -24.35 2.65 -18.67
C VAL A 589 -25.31 3.67 -19.31
N GLU A 590 -24.79 4.60 -20.11
CA GLU A 590 -25.62 5.56 -20.86
C GLU A 590 -26.53 4.85 -21.88
N TRP A 591 -26.00 3.83 -22.57
CA TRP A 591 -26.76 3.01 -23.52
C TRP A 591 -27.89 2.22 -22.83
N LEU A 592 -27.64 1.61 -21.65
CA LEU A 592 -28.70 0.98 -20.84
C LEU A 592 -29.72 1.98 -20.29
N GLY A 593 -29.34 3.25 -20.12
CA GLY A 593 -30.28 4.32 -19.79
C GLY A 593 -31.29 4.64 -20.91
N ARG A 594 -31.00 4.23 -22.15
CA ARG A 594 -31.82 4.50 -23.35
C ARG A 594 -32.45 3.26 -24.00
N ASN A 595 -32.01 2.04 -23.67
CA ASN A 595 -32.40 0.81 -24.35
C ASN A 595 -32.75 -0.32 -23.35
N ARG A 596 -33.64 -1.24 -23.74
CA ARG A 596 -33.99 -2.44 -22.97
C ARG A 596 -33.31 -3.67 -23.58
N LEU A 597 -32.67 -4.50 -22.74
CA LEU A 597 -31.85 -5.63 -23.20
C LEU A 597 -32.65 -6.71 -23.94
N ARG A 598 -33.94 -6.88 -23.60
CA ARG A 598 -34.86 -7.80 -24.29
C ARG A 598 -35.00 -7.53 -25.80
N ASP A 599 -34.97 -6.26 -26.20
CA ASP A 599 -35.12 -5.84 -27.60
C ASP A 599 -33.87 -6.19 -28.45
N HIS A 600 -32.74 -6.42 -27.78
CA HIS A 600 -31.45 -6.73 -28.39
C HIS A 600 -31.06 -8.23 -28.30
N LEU A 601 -31.98 -9.11 -27.89
CA LEU A 601 -31.75 -10.57 -27.87
C LEU A 601 -31.52 -11.17 -29.26
N HIS A 602 -32.01 -10.52 -30.33
CA HIS A 602 -31.76 -10.93 -31.73
C HIS A 602 -30.25 -11.00 -32.06
N LEU A 603 -29.41 -10.23 -31.36
CA LEU A 603 -27.94 -10.29 -31.49
C LEU A 603 -27.37 -11.65 -31.06
N LEU A 604 -28.13 -12.49 -30.35
CA LEU A 604 -27.71 -13.80 -29.87
C LEU A 604 -28.06 -14.96 -30.81
N GLU A 605 -28.84 -14.75 -31.88
CA GLU A 605 -29.43 -15.82 -32.69
C GLU A 605 -28.41 -16.76 -33.36
N ALA A 606 -27.23 -16.24 -33.72
CA ALA A 606 -26.13 -17.02 -34.29
C ALA A 606 -25.31 -17.81 -33.26
N ASP A 607 -25.62 -17.68 -31.96
CA ASP A 607 -24.90 -18.33 -30.87
C ASP A 607 -25.55 -19.66 -30.49
N HIS A 608 -24.85 -20.78 -30.65
CA HIS A 608 -25.35 -22.11 -30.32
C HIS A 608 -25.70 -22.28 -28.81
N ARG A 609 -25.29 -21.34 -27.95
CA ARG A 609 -25.64 -21.31 -26.52
C ARG A 609 -26.97 -20.60 -26.22
N TYR A 610 -27.50 -19.83 -27.17
CA TYR A 610 -28.66 -18.94 -26.99
C TYR A 610 -29.63 -18.93 -28.21
N GLY A 611 -29.40 -19.77 -29.23
CA GLY A 611 -30.08 -19.68 -30.52
C GLY A 611 -31.49 -20.28 -30.54
N TRP A 612 -32.46 -19.49 -31.02
CA TRP A 612 -33.87 -19.88 -31.13
C TRP A 612 -34.22 -20.41 -32.52
N ARG A 613 -35.00 -21.51 -32.59
CA ARG A 613 -35.74 -21.88 -33.80
C ARG A 613 -37.24 -21.96 -33.49
N ILE A 614 -37.97 -20.92 -33.87
CA ILE A 614 -39.43 -20.92 -33.85
C ILE A 614 -39.92 -21.92 -34.92
N ARG A 615 -40.54 -23.03 -34.50
CA ARG A 615 -41.29 -23.91 -35.41
C ARG A 615 -42.75 -23.44 -35.47
N PRO A 616 -43.32 -23.14 -36.65
CA PRO A 616 -44.75 -22.91 -36.77
C PRO A 616 -45.52 -24.22 -36.49
N ARG A 617 -46.71 -24.10 -35.88
CA ARG A 617 -47.64 -25.23 -35.68
C ARG A 617 -48.19 -25.69 -37.03
N GLY A 618 -47.68 -26.79 -37.56
CA GLY A 618 -48.29 -27.52 -38.67
C GLY A 618 -49.29 -28.55 -38.16
N GLU A 619 -50.48 -28.60 -38.76
CA GLU A 619 -51.53 -29.56 -38.41
C GLU A 619 -51.08 -31.02 -38.66
N TRP A 620 -51.36 -31.90 -37.70
CA TRP A 620 -51.07 -33.32 -37.83
C TRP A 620 -52.15 -34.04 -38.65
N LYS A 621 -51.76 -34.67 -39.76
CA LYS A 621 -52.59 -35.64 -40.50
C LYS A 621 -51.98 -37.04 -40.36
N PRO A 622 -52.76 -38.07 -39.97
CA PRO A 622 -52.25 -39.42 -39.82
C PRO A 622 -52.06 -40.10 -41.20
N PRO A 623 -50.97 -40.84 -41.42
CA PRO A 623 -50.79 -41.64 -42.64
C PRO A 623 -51.65 -42.92 -42.59
N VAL A 624 -52.34 -43.20 -43.71
CA VAL A 624 -53.13 -44.41 -43.92
C VAL A 624 -52.20 -45.57 -44.30
N GLY A 625 -52.35 -46.74 -43.69
CA GLY A 625 -51.52 -47.92 -43.97
C GLY A 625 -52.28 -49.11 -44.58
N ARG A 626 -51.54 -50.02 -45.22
CA ARG A 626 -51.86 -51.46 -45.43
C ARG A 626 -50.72 -52.14 -46.22
N PRO A 627 -50.61 -53.48 -46.26
CA PRO A 627 -51.18 -54.48 -45.34
C PRO A 627 -50.14 -55.49 -44.81
N ALA A 628 -50.49 -56.25 -43.77
CA ALA A 628 -49.92 -57.56 -43.48
C ALA A 628 -51.05 -58.57 -43.23
N ALA A 629 -50.84 -59.84 -43.60
CA ALA A 629 -51.88 -60.88 -43.61
C ALA A 629 -52.19 -61.44 -42.21
N ALA A 630 -53.36 -62.09 -42.09
CA ALA A 630 -53.96 -62.49 -40.82
C ALA A 630 -53.83 -63.99 -40.50
N ARG A 631 -53.84 -64.31 -39.18
CA ARG A 631 -54.49 -65.45 -38.47
C ARG A 631 -53.67 -65.85 -37.24
N ALA A 632 -54.21 -66.40 -36.14
CA ALA A 632 -55.52 -66.32 -35.48
C ALA A 632 -55.47 -67.19 -34.20
N ARG A 633 -55.97 -66.71 -33.04
CA ARG A 633 -56.66 -67.49 -31.95
C ARG A 633 -56.84 -66.68 -30.65
N ALA A 634 -57.83 -67.07 -29.86
CA ALA A 634 -58.05 -66.70 -28.45
C ALA A 634 -56.92 -67.28 -27.55
N GLY A 635 -56.74 -66.96 -26.26
CA GLY A 635 -57.51 -66.21 -25.25
C GLY A 635 -57.36 -66.92 -23.89
N GLY A 636 -57.25 -66.19 -22.76
CA GLY A 636 -57.00 -66.80 -21.44
C GLY A 636 -56.72 -65.75 -20.35
N ALA A 637 -56.95 -66.08 -19.06
CA ALA A 637 -57.13 -65.08 -18.00
C ALA A 637 -56.49 -65.39 -16.62
N SER A 638 -56.03 -64.33 -15.96
CA SER A 638 -56.06 -64.06 -14.49
C SER A 638 -55.16 -64.82 -13.48
N ARG A 639 -55.02 -64.17 -12.31
CA ARG A 639 -54.60 -64.64 -10.95
C ARG A 639 -53.08 -64.65 -10.68
N CYS A 640 -52.56 -63.91 -9.69
CA CYS A 640 -52.61 -64.07 -8.20
C CYS A 640 -51.61 -65.15 -7.71
N SER A 641 -50.94 -65.09 -6.54
CA SER A 641 -51.19 -64.38 -5.25
C SER A 641 -49.96 -64.40 -4.30
N THR A 642 -49.94 -63.52 -3.27
CA THR A 642 -49.46 -63.68 -1.84
C THR A 642 -48.20 -64.49 -1.47
N GLY A 643 -47.34 -64.17 -0.49
CA GLY A 643 -47.26 -63.15 0.59
C GLY A 643 -45.79 -63.00 1.07
N THR A 644 -45.37 -62.83 2.34
CA THR A 644 -46.02 -62.62 3.66
C THR A 644 -44.94 -62.17 4.69
N GLU A 645 -45.32 -61.63 5.88
CA GLU A 645 -44.52 -61.55 7.17
C GLU A 645 -43.19 -60.71 7.19
N GLU A 646 -42.74 -60.05 8.28
CA GLU A 646 -43.31 -59.74 9.62
C GLU A 646 -42.61 -58.53 10.31
N ALA A 647 -43.20 -58.06 11.43
CA ALA A 647 -42.60 -57.42 12.62
C ALA A 647 -41.76 -56.10 12.54
N ALA A 648 -42.22 -55.12 13.32
CA ALA A 648 -41.81 -53.71 13.35
C ALA A 648 -40.86 -53.30 14.53
N ILE A 649 -40.68 -51.97 14.65
CA ILE A 649 -40.25 -51.15 15.82
C ILE A 649 -38.72 -51.05 16.12
N ILE A 650 -38.17 -49.82 16.06
CA ILE A 650 -37.65 -49.01 17.20
C ILE A 650 -36.92 -47.74 16.71
N THR A 651 -37.39 -46.59 17.22
CA THR A 651 -36.82 -45.25 17.07
C THR A 651 -35.60 -45.07 17.98
N ARG A 652 -34.58 -44.27 17.58
CA ARG A 652 -33.54 -43.78 18.51
C ARG A 652 -33.37 -42.26 18.46
N ALA A 653 -33.25 -41.67 19.65
CA ALA A 653 -33.12 -40.24 19.88
C ALA A 653 -31.69 -39.84 20.28
N HIS A 654 -31.44 -38.52 20.29
CA HIS A 654 -30.18 -37.91 20.73
C HIS A 654 -29.86 -38.15 22.21
N THR A 655 -28.57 -38.11 22.54
CA THR A 655 -28.02 -38.01 23.90
C THR A 655 -27.17 -36.75 24.08
N ARG A 656 -27.13 -36.22 25.30
CA ARG A 656 -26.18 -35.19 25.76
C ARG A 656 -25.87 -35.40 27.25
N LEU A 657 -24.58 -35.26 27.58
CA LEU A 657 -24.04 -34.76 28.87
C LEU A 657 -24.24 -35.67 30.11
N PRO A 658 -23.46 -35.49 31.20
CA PRO A 658 -22.48 -34.42 31.51
C PRO A 658 -21.13 -34.51 30.79
#